data_AF-A0A076MMK9-F1
#
_entry.id   AF-A0A076MMK9-F1
#
_cell.length_a   1.000
_cell.length_b   1.000
_cell.length_c   1.000
_cell.angle_alpha   90.00
_cell.angle_beta   90.00
_cell.angle_gamma   90.00
#
_symmetry.space_group_name_H-M   'P 1'
#
loop_
_entity.id
_entity.type
_entity.pdbx_description
1 polymer ?
#
loop_
_entity_poly.entity_id
_entity_poly.type
_entity_poly.pdbx_seq_one_letter_code
_entity_poly.pdbx_strand_id
1 'polypeptide(L)'
;MSDLVAEIIRNAADHSALSDELHFAALSPGERDQLDHGRANALRALRLPPDAHVLEVGAGHGAVTRYLGEQVARVDAVEADHAEAVRARTADLPGVRVLDEVPGERYDLVVASDVEHADRLKPGGVLCLAVPNRLGVGRPGGQSRRHWERRLAEAGLTVHKVLGCLPGHRITRAVITAELLDRHPRLAVELSGRDERWAEMVEGGLGLDTVDGLLFLASAGEPAARLWPDDVLATYFNTDRAARWCTRADVVGDEIRRTPLLPQQPGPVAVREWTDVVVDAPTLPEVLNEQPWRAAELLTAWADLVRTNPSWDLIPSNVLAVDPPQAIDLEWERAGTTADEVIDRGLLLLADELARAGWAGAAPGTTVRDLAAWLGVLLDRPTAFVDAAAEREAEFQAIRRCGVTSGPGLDHERDAMRLAWRRRLAEEITRHTPATTELDAQVARTLTRMDRIIASGDSMFRGNTEHYFAVAGQALRACLHGLQAAGRPAPRRVLDFGCGYGRVLRTFRAAFPDAELVASDIELDGVEHCVRFFGATGLPASVRIEEIPQVSDIDLIWSGSVLTHLDIAAWDALLGYFERALAPGGVAVVTTHGRRVAWRMANGGEYGLTAADHARVLADYRDHGFGYADYPGQPGYGISLSTPEWVTGHVLTPRLRLAGYVEAGWDGHQDVLILVKDAEETLKAGR
;
A
#
# COMPACT_ATOMS: atom_id res chain seq x y z
N MET A 1 -38.99 -19.28 9.27
CA MET A 1 -38.12 -19.15 8.09
C MET A 1 -37.08 -20.24 8.21
N SER A 2 -36.74 -20.95 7.13
CA SER A 2 -35.73 -22.01 7.24
C SER A 2 -34.39 -21.41 7.65
N ASP A 3 -33.75 -22.01 8.66
CA ASP A 3 -32.38 -21.72 9.04
C ASP A 3 -31.46 -22.34 7.97
N LEU A 4 -31.08 -21.52 6.98
CA LEU A 4 -30.26 -21.94 5.85
C LEU A 4 -28.90 -22.50 6.31
N VAL A 5 -28.32 -21.97 7.38
CA VAL A 5 -27.05 -22.46 7.92
C VAL A 5 -27.22 -23.89 8.44
N ALA A 6 -28.30 -24.16 9.17
CA ALA A 6 -28.63 -25.51 9.60
C ALA A 6 -28.88 -26.48 8.43
N GLU A 7 -29.49 -26.02 7.33
CA GLU A 7 -29.65 -26.82 6.11
C GLU A 7 -28.32 -27.14 5.43
N ILE A 8 -27.43 -26.16 5.29
CA ILE A 8 -26.08 -26.36 4.72
C ILE A 8 -25.34 -27.41 5.56
N ILE A 9 -25.34 -27.26 6.88
CA ILE A 9 -24.69 -28.19 7.80
C ILE A 9 -25.27 -29.60 7.63
N ARG A 10 -26.59 -29.78 7.65
CA ARG A 10 -27.21 -31.11 7.56
C ARG A 10 -26.90 -31.85 6.26
N ASN A 11 -26.68 -31.12 5.16
CA ASN A 11 -26.42 -31.70 3.85
C ASN A 11 -24.93 -31.85 3.53
N ALA A 12 -24.04 -31.27 4.35
CA ALA A 12 -22.61 -31.41 4.16
C ALA A 12 -22.13 -32.84 4.45
N ALA A 13 -21.16 -33.31 3.68
CA ALA A 13 -20.48 -34.57 3.88
C ALA A 13 -19.29 -34.44 4.85
N ASP A 14 -18.62 -33.27 4.84
CA ASP A 14 -17.54 -32.96 5.78
C ASP A 14 -17.99 -31.91 6.81
N HIS A 15 -18.04 -32.31 8.08
CA HIS A 15 -18.38 -31.44 9.20
C HIS A 15 -17.19 -31.00 10.02
N SER A 16 -15.96 -31.34 9.62
CA SER A 16 -14.74 -31.01 10.35
C SER A 16 -14.57 -29.51 10.61
N ALA A 17 -13.81 -29.14 11.63
CA ALA A 17 -13.58 -27.73 11.98
C ALA A 17 -12.82 -26.93 10.90
N LEU A 18 -12.28 -27.60 9.88
CA LEU A 18 -11.66 -27.03 8.69
C LEU A 18 -12.36 -27.54 7.41
N SER A 19 -13.67 -27.78 7.45
CA SER A 19 -14.41 -28.25 6.27
C SER A 19 -14.44 -27.20 5.15
N ASP A 20 -13.79 -27.50 4.04
CA ASP A 20 -13.83 -26.71 2.81
C ASP A 20 -15.25 -26.59 2.25
N GLU A 21 -16.03 -27.68 2.36
CA GLU A 21 -17.43 -27.73 1.91
C GLU A 21 -18.28 -26.68 2.63
N LEU A 22 -18.13 -26.57 3.96
CA LEU A 22 -18.85 -25.56 4.75
C LEU A 22 -18.30 -24.16 4.50
N HIS A 23 -16.97 -23.99 4.48
CA HIS A 23 -16.34 -22.69 4.31
C HIS A 23 -16.73 -22.02 2.99
N PHE A 24 -16.66 -22.76 1.87
CA PHE A 24 -16.98 -22.21 0.55
C PHE A 24 -18.48 -22.18 0.22
N ALA A 25 -19.34 -22.84 1.02
CA ALA A 25 -20.79 -22.72 0.91
C ALA A 25 -21.33 -21.37 1.42
N ALA A 26 -20.57 -20.64 2.24
CA ALA A 26 -20.99 -19.37 2.83
C ALA A 26 -20.98 -18.20 1.82
N LEU A 27 -22.16 -17.70 1.48
CA LEU A 27 -22.35 -16.62 0.51
C LEU A 27 -22.58 -15.26 1.19
N SER A 28 -23.14 -15.24 2.40
CA SER A 28 -23.40 -14.01 3.17
C SER A 28 -22.49 -13.87 4.39
N PRO A 29 -22.27 -12.64 4.92
CA PRO A 29 -21.53 -12.44 6.16
C PRO A 29 -22.09 -13.21 7.36
N GLY A 30 -23.42 -13.33 7.45
CA GLY A 30 -24.07 -14.08 8.53
C GLY A 30 -23.82 -15.59 8.45
N GLU A 31 -23.76 -16.15 7.24
CA GLU A 31 -23.34 -17.55 7.02
C GLU A 31 -21.86 -17.74 7.35
N ARG A 32 -20.99 -16.81 6.92
CA ARG A 32 -19.54 -16.88 7.20
C ARG A 32 -19.25 -16.89 8.70
N ASP A 33 -19.97 -16.10 9.49
CA ASP A 33 -19.88 -16.10 10.96
C ASP A 33 -20.09 -17.51 11.59
N GLN A 34 -20.68 -18.46 10.85
CA GLN A 34 -21.03 -19.80 11.34
C GLN A 34 -20.31 -20.95 10.61
N LEU A 35 -19.77 -20.70 9.41
CA LEU A 35 -19.24 -21.75 8.53
C LEU A 35 -17.74 -21.56 8.20
N ASP A 36 -17.16 -20.39 8.48
CA ASP A 36 -15.76 -20.09 8.14
C ASP A 36 -14.75 -20.89 8.98
N HIS A 37 -13.65 -21.35 8.37
CA HIS A 37 -12.53 -22.00 9.06
C HIS A 37 -12.01 -21.21 10.26
N GLY A 38 -12.03 -19.87 10.16
CA GLY A 38 -11.56 -18.94 11.16
C GLY A 38 -12.47 -18.77 12.36
N ARG A 39 -13.67 -19.38 12.35
CA ARG A 39 -14.63 -19.30 13.47
C ARG A 39 -14.08 -19.90 14.77
N ALA A 40 -13.23 -20.92 14.66
CA ALA A 40 -12.59 -21.58 15.80
C ALA A 40 -11.24 -20.97 16.19
N ASN A 41 -10.68 -20.03 15.41
CA ASN A 41 -9.29 -19.58 15.56
C ASN A 41 -8.95 -18.99 16.94
N ALA A 42 -9.90 -18.29 17.57
CA ALA A 42 -9.71 -17.75 18.92
C ALA A 42 -9.37 -18.85 19.94
N LEU A 43 -10.05 -20.01 19.86
CA LEU A 43 -9.73 -21.17 20.70
C LEU A 43 -8.60 -22.02 20.13
N ARG A 44 -8.46 -22.06 18.80
CA ARG A 44 -7.35 -22.75 18.12
C ARG A 44 -5.98 -22.23 18.54
N ALA A 45 -5.90 -20.96 18.93
CA ALA A 45 -4.67 -20.36 19.44
C ALA A 45 -4.27 -20.90 20.83
N LEU A 46 -5.22 -21.43 21.61
CA LEU A 46 -5.00 -21.90 22.97
C LEU A 46 -4.44 -23.34 23.03
N ARG A 47 -3.69 -23.65 24.09
CA ARG A 47 -3.27 -25.01 24.46
C ARG A 47 -4.35 -25.68 25.31
N LEU A 48 -5.32 -26.30 24.66
CA LEU A 48 -6.41 -27.02 25.32
C LEU A 48 -5.92 -28.38 25.85
N PRO A 49 -6.15 -28.73 27.13
CA PRO A 49 -5.82 -30.05 27.66
C PRO A 49 -6.68 -31.14 26.97
N PRO A 50 -6.09 -32.19 26.36
CA PRO A 50 -6.86 -33.21 25.65
C PRO A 50 -7.85 -34.00 26.52
N ASP A 51 -7.61 -34.05 27.83
CA ASP A 51 -8.46 -34.71 28.83
C ASP A 51 -9.50 -33.78 29.47
N ALA A 52 -9.58 -32.51 29.04
CA ALA A 52 -10.50 -31.53 29.61
C ALA A 52 -11.97 -31.89 29.37
N HIS A 53 -12.79 -31.62 30.39
CA HIS A 53 -14.24 -31.54 30.27
C HIS A 53 -14.65 -30.08 30.13
N VAL A 54 -15.16 -29.73 28.94
CA VAL A 54 -15.47 -28.35 28.54
C VAL A 54 -16.98 -28.10 28.53
N LEU A 55 -17.40 -26.96 29.06
CA LEU A 55 -18.74 -26.41 28.87
C LEU A 55 -18.65 -25.28 27.85
N GLU A 56 -19.41 -25.35 26.78
CA GLU A 56 -19.60 -24.23 25.85
C GLU A 56 -21.02 -23.70 25.99
N VAL A 57 -21.16 -22.40 26.26
CA VAL A 57 -22.47 -21.73 26.38
C VAL A 57 -22.69 -20.81 25.19
N GLY A 58 -23.81 -21.00 24.50
CA GLY A 58 -24.14 -20.28 23.27
C GLY A 58 -23.38 -20.83 22.07
N ALA A 59 -23.49 -22.15 21.85
CA ALA A 59 -22.78 -22.84 20.78
C ALA A 59 -23.20 -22.38 19.37
N GLY A 60 -24.35 -21.71 19.22
CA GLY A 60 -24.86 -21.26 17.93
C GLY A 60 -25.03 -22.44 16.99
N HIS A 61 -24.40 -22.41 15.82
CA HIS A 61 -24.46 -23.54 14.88
C HIS A 61 -23.37 -24.60 15.10
N GLY A 62 -22.63 -24.54 16.22
CA GLY A 62 -21.71 -25.59 16.65
C GLY A 62 -20.33 -25.57 15.99
N ALA A 63 -19.90 -24.45 15.39
CA ALA A 63 -18.58 -24.36 14.75
C ALA A 63 -17.43 -24.47 15.78
N VAL A 64 -17.57 -23.77 16.91
CA VAL A 64 -16.62 -23.87 18.02
C VAL A 64 -16.78 -25.21 18.75
N THR A 65 -18.01 -25.69 18.94
CA THR A 65 -18.30 -27.03 19.48
C THR A 65 -17.60 -28.13 18.71
N ARG A 66 -17.66 -28.09 17.37
CA ARG A 66 -16.98 -29.04 16.50
C ARG A 66 -15.49 -29.07 16.79
N TYR A 67 -14.85 -27.89 16.77
CA TYR A 67 -13.43 -27.78 17.06
C TYR A 67 -13.11 -28.34 18.45
N LEU A 68 -13.82 -27.91 19.49
CA LEU A 68 -13.61 -28.42 20.85
C LEU A 68 -13.74 -29.94 20.92
N GLY A 69 -14.77 -30.51 20.30
CA GLY A 69 -15.02 -31.96 20.30
C GLY A 69 -13.97 -32.77 19.54
N GLU A 70 -13.22 -32.16 18.62
CA GLU A 70 -12.07 -32.77 17.97
C GLU A 70 -10.79 -32.69 18.83
N GLN A 71 -10.71 -31.76 19.78
CA GLN A 71 -9.49 -31.50 20.56
C GLN A 71 -9.50 -32.10 21.97
N VAL A 72 -10.68 -32.22 22.62
CA VAL A 72 -10.77 -32.55 24.05
C VAL A 72 -11.68 -33.76 24.30
N ALA A 73 -11.54 -34.37 25.48
CA ALA A 73 -12.22 -35.61 25.82
C ALA A 73 -13.75 -35.48 25.89
N ARG A 74 -14.26 -34.36 26.42
CA ARG A 74 -15.71 -34.17 26.57
C ARG A 74 -16.12 -32.71 26.42
N VAL A 75 -17.17 -32.46 25.65
CA VAL A 75 -17.79 -31.15 25.47
C VAL A 75 -19.27 -31.24 25.78
N ASP A 76 -19.74 -30.41 26.71
CA ASP A 76 -21.17 -30.13 26.87
C ASP A 76 -21.46 -28.78 26.21
N ALA A 77 -22.19 -28.79 25.10
CA ALA A 77 -22.56 -27.60 24.36
C ALA A 77 -24.00 -27.22 24.68
N VAL A 78 -24.21 -26.00 25.17
CA VAL A 78 -25.52 -25.47 25.54
C VAL A 78 -25.99 -24.50 24.47
N GLU A 79 -27.08 -24.87 23.81
CA GLU A 79 -27.71 -24.08 22.75
C GLU A 79 -29.17 -24.48 22.60
N ALA A 80 -30.09 -23.53 22.76
CA ALA A 80 -31.53 -23.78 22.71
C ALA A 80 -32.11 -23.54 21.32
N ASP A 81 -31.64 -22.52 20.60
CA ASP A 81 -32.28 -22.06 19.36
C ASP A 81 -31.80 -22.88 18.15
N HIS A 82 -30.54 -23.33 18.18
CA HIS A 82 -29.87 -24.01 17.06
C HIS A 82 -29.38 -25.43 17.38
N ALA A 83 -29.92 -26.06 18.43
CA ALA A 83 -29.47 -27.36 18.94
C ALA A 83 -29.39 -28.47 17.87
N GLU A 84 -30.34 -28.51 16.93
CA GLU A 84 -30.33 -29.49 15.83
C GLU A 84 -29.14 -29.31 14.89
N ALA A 85 -28.73 -28.08 14.61
CA ALA A 85 -27.57 -27.79 13.77
C ALA A 85 -26.28 -28.25 14.47
N VAL A 86 -26.15 -27.98 15.78
CA VAL A 86 -25.02 -28.46 16.59
C VAL A 86 -24.96 -29.99 16.56
N ARG A 87 -26.08 -30.67 16.83
CA ARG A 87 -26.16 -32.15 16.82
C ARG A 87 -25.79 -32.73 15.46
N ALA A 88 -26.25 -32.11 14.36
CA ALA A 88 -25.90 -32.54 13.02
C ALA A 88 -24.40 -32.39 12.75
N ARG A 89 -23.82 -31.23 13.10
CA ARG A 89 -22.39 -30.93 12.89
C ARG A 89 -21.46 -31.81 13.73
N THR A 90 -21.90 -32.31 14.88
CA THR A 90 -21.06 -33.11 15.80
C THR A 90 -21.53 -34.56 15.93
N ALA A 91 -22.33 -35.07 14.99
CA ALA A 91 -22.96 -36.40 15.09
C ALA A 91 -21.95 -37.56 15.17
N ASP A 92 -20.76 -37.37 14.60
CA ASP A 92 -19.63 -38.30 14.59
C ASP A 92 -18.70 -38.18 15.82
N LEU A 93 -18.96 -37.22 16.72
CA LEU A 93 -18.12 -36.95 17.90
C LEU A 93 -18.78 -37.45 19.19
N PRO A 94 -18.47 -38.68 19.67
CA PRO A 94 -19.12 -39.27 20.84
C PRO A 94 -18.84 -38.53 22.16
N GLY A 95 -17.80 -37.69 22.19
CA GLY A 95 -17.46 -36.84 23.34
C GLY A 95 -18.32 -35.57 23.46
N VAL A 96 -19.18 -35.28 22.48
CA VAL A 96 -20.01 -34.06 22.46
C VAL A 96 -21.45 -34.36 22.90
N ARG A 97 -21.95 -33.60 23.87
CA ARG A 97 -23.34 -33.63 24.32
C ARG A 97 -23.98 -32.25 24.11
N VAL A 98 -25.06 -32.20 23.35
CA VAL A 98 -25.84 -30.96 23.10
C VAL A 98 -27.02 -30.87 24.05
N LEU A 99 -27.07 -29.80 24.84
CA LEU A 99 -28.01 -29.58 25.93
C LEU A 99 -28.80 -28.28 25.71
N ASP A 100 -30.05 -28.27 26.16
CA ASP A 100 -30.90 -27.08 26.09
C ASP A 100 -30.62 -26.11 27.26
N GLU A 101 -30.07 -26.62 28.37
CA GLU A 101 -29.77 -25.85 29.59
C GLU A 101 -28.40 -26.25 30.18
N VAL A 102 -27.80 -25.31 30.92
CA VAL A 102 -26.51 -25.54 31.61
C VAL A 102 -26.67 -26.56 32.74
N PRO A 103 -25.92 -27.68 32.74
CA PRO A 103 -26.08 -28.74 33.72
C PRO A 103 -25.43 -28.43 35.07
N GLY A 104 -25.72 -29.29 36.05
CA GLY A 104 -25.18 -29.21 37.43
C GLY A 104 -23.69 -29.61 37.58
N GLU A 105 -23.06 -30.11 36.53
CA GLU A 105 -21.67 -30.60 36.53
C GLU A 105 -20.67 -29.42 36.64
N ARG A 106 -19.42 -29.71 37.02
CA ARG A 106 -18.31 -28.74 37.03
C ARG A 106 -17.27 -29.09 35.96
N TYR A 107 -16.63 -28.06 35.41
CA TYR A 107 -15.82 -28.14 34.19
C TYR A 107 -14.39 -27.66 34.39
N ASP A 108 -13.47 -28.21 33.59
CA ASP A 108 -12.08 -27.75 33.53
C ASP A 108 -11.96 -26.44 32.75
N LEU A 109 -12.83 -26.26 31.75
CA LEU A 109 -12.94 -25.06 30.92
C LEU A 109 -14.40 -24.70 30.69
N VAL A 110 -14.73 -23.42 30.85
CA VAL A 110 -16.01 -22.85 30.42
C VAL A 110 -15.73 -21.85 29.30
N VAL A 111 -16.32 -22.05 28.12
CA VAL A 111 -16.29 -21.10 27.00
C VAL A 111 -17.63 -20.38 26.96
N ALA A 112 -17.61 -19.06 27.09
CA ALA A 112 -18.83 -18.27 27.17
C ALA A 112 -18.65 -16.85 26.62
N SER A 113 -19.76 -16.14 26.47
CA SER A 113 -19.82 -14.71 26.13
C SER A 113 -20.28 -13.83 27.30
N ASP A 114 -20.52 -14.44 28.47
CA ASP A 114 -20.81 -13.77 29.75
C ASP A 114 -20.18 -14.56 30.92
N VAL A 115 -20.17 -13.98 32.13
CA VAL A 115 -19.62 -14.53 33.38
C VAL A 115 -20.65 -15.33 34.20
N GLU A 116 -21.92 -15.41 33.77
CA GLU A 116 -23.01 -16.02 34.54
C GLU A 116 -22.77 -17.47 34.97
N HIS A 117 -21.94 -18.20 34.21
CA HIS A 117 -21.64 -19.62 34.45
C HIS A 117 -20.23 -19.86 35.02
N ALA A 118 -19.60 -18.83 35.57
CA ALA A 118 -18.31 -18.94 36.26
C ALA A 118 -18.35 -19.91 37.45
N ASP A 119 -19.53 -20.06 38.08
CA ASP A 119 -19.74 -20.97 39.22
C ASP A 119 -19.60 -22.46 38.84
N ARG A 120 -19.67 -22.78 37.54
CA ARG A 120 -19.48 -24.12 36.97
C ARG A 120 -18.02 -24.55 36.88
N LEU A 121 -17.06 -23.68 37.16
CA LEU A 121 -15.65 -24.07 37.13
C LEU A 121 -15.31 -25.05 38.26
N LYS A 122 -14.50 -26.07 37.96
CA LYS A 122 -13.76 -26.83 38.98
C LYS A 122 -12.73 -25.91 39.66
N PRO A 123 -12.24 -26.25 40.86
CA PRO A 123 -11.04 -25.60 41.40
C PRO A 123 -9.88 -25.65 40.39
N GLY A 124 -9.30 -24.50 40.06
CA GLY A 124 -8.27 -24.36 39.03
C GLY A 124 -8.79 -24.40 37.57
N GLY A 125 -10.10 -24.56 37.35
CA GLY A 125 -10.70 -24.47 36.02
C GLY A 125 -10.68 -23.04 35.47
N VAL A 126 -10.67 -22.90 34.15
CA VAL A 126 -10.54 -21.61 33.45
C VAL A 126 -11.84 -21.22 32.76
N LEU A 127 -12.29 -19.98 32.96
CA LEU A 127 -13.26 -19.30 32.10
C LEU A 127 -12.52 -18.67 30.93
N CYS A 128 -12.90 -19.06 29.73
CA CYS A 128 -12.51 -18.44 28.46
C CYS A 128 -13.67 -17.59 27.95
N LEU A 129 -13.61 -16.29 28.23
CA LEU A 129 -14.67 -15.32 27.92
C LEU A 129 -14.32 -14.56 26.62
N ALA A 130 -15.08 -14.79 25.56
CA ALA A 130 -14.91 -14.12 24.26
C ALA A 130 -16.00 -13.05 24.07
N VAL A 131 -15.59 -11.78 23.93
CA VAL A 131 -16.52 -10.63 23.94
C VAL A 131 -16.15 -9.58 22.89
N PRO A 132 -17.13 -8.82 22.36
CA PRO A 132 -16.84 -7.65 21.55
C PRO A 132 -16.26 -6.53 22.42
N ASN A 133 -15.31 -5.78 21.88
CA ASN A 133 -14.82 -4.55 22.49
C ASN A 133 -15.34 -3.34 21.73
N ARG A 134 -16.23 -2.59 22.37
CA ARG A 134 -17.01 -1.55 21.70
C ARG A 134 -16.35 -0.17 21.66
N LEU A 135 -15.20 0.00 22.33
CA LEU A 135 -14.31 1.15 22.11
C LEU A 135 -13.67 1.09 20.71
N GLY A 136 -13.34 -0.11 20.23
CA GLY A 136 -12.77 -0.32 18.88
C GLY A 136 -13.74 -0.01 17.73
N VAL A 137 -15.03 -0.29 17.91
CA VAL A 137 -16.06 -0.11 16.85
C VAL A 137 -16.77 1.25 16.87
N GLY A 138 -16.28 2.24 17.63
CA GLY A 138 -16.78 3.63 17.60
C GLY A 138 -18.24 3.84 18.03
N ARG A 139 -18.82 2.95 18.84
CA ARG A 139 -20.22 3.07 19.30
C ARG A 139 -20.32 3.57 20.75
N PRO A 140 -21.02 4.68 21.02
CA PRO A 140 -21.29 5.13 22.40
C PRO A 140 -22.06 4.07 23.21
N GLY A 141 -21.71 3.90 24.49
CA GLY A 141 -22.41 2.98 25.41
C GLY A 141 -21.93 1.52 25.40
N GLY A 142 -20.74 1.26 24.84
CA GLY A 142 -20.14 -0.06 24.75
C GLY A 142 -19.42 -0.53 26.03
N GLN A 143 -19.31 -1.86 26.19
CA GLN A 143 -18.51 -2.48 27.26
C GLN A 143 -17.03 -2.50 26.84
N SER A 144 -16.17 -1.87 27.63
CA SER A 144 -14.72 -1.83 27.42
C SER A 144 -14.00 -3.01 28.08
N ARG A 145 -12.70 -3.16 27.82
CA ARG A 145 -11.84 -4.10 28.56
C ARG A 145 -12.02 -4.00 30.08
N ARG A 146 -11.91 -2.78 30.62
CA ARG A 146 -12.05 -2.50 32.07
C ARG A 146 -13.44 -2.82 32.62
N HIS A 147 -14.49 -2.78 31.79
CA HIS A 147 -15.83 -3.21 32.21
C HIS A 147 -15.84 -4.71 32.48
N TRP A 148 -15.28 -5.50 31.56
CA TRP A 148 -15.24 -6.96 31.68
C TRP A 148 -14.28 -7.44 32.78
N GLU A 149 -13.12 -6.80 32.95
CA GLU A 149 -12.22 -7.10 34.08
C GLU A 149 -12.92 -6.92 35.44
N ARG A 150 -13.75 -5.87 35.57
CA ARG A 150 -14.55 -5.64 36.78
C ARG A 150 -15.62 -6.69 36.97
N ARG A 151 -16.37 -7.04 35.92
CA ARG A 151 -17.38 -8.12 35.93
C ARG A 151 -16.77 -9.45 36.40
N LEU A 152 -15.59 -9.79 35.89
CA LEU A 152 -14.86 -11.01 36.26
C LEU A 152 -14.41 -10.97 37.73
N ALA A 153 -13.90 -9.83 38.20
CA ALA A 153 -13.52 -9.66 39.60
C ALA A 153 -14.74 -9.74 40.56
N GLU A 154 -15.87 -9.15 40.19
CA GLU A 154 -17.14 -9.24 40.93
C GLU A 154 -17.66 -10.69 41.01
N ALA A 155 -17.40 -11.50 39.98
CA ALA A 155 -17.68 -12.93 39.96
C ALA A 155 -16.63 -13.78 40.73
N GLY A 156 -15.64 -13.15 41.38
CA GLY A 156 -14.61 -13.83 42.15
C GLY A 156 -13.50 -14.47 41.31
N LEU A 157 -13.35 -14.06 40.06
CA LEU A 157 -12.32 -14.56 39.14
C LEU A 157 -11.14 -13.60 39.05
N THR A 158 -9.94 -14.17 38.96
CA THR A 158 -8.71 -13.44 38.63
C THR A 158 -8.43 -13.60 37.15
N VAL A 159 -8.21 -12.49 36.44
CA VAL A 159 -7.83 -12.49 35.03
C VAL A 159 -6.33 -12.72 34.92
N HIS A 160 -5.94 -13.79 34.21
CA HIS A 160 -4.53 -14.17 34.02
C HIS A 160 -3.98 -13.68 32.68
N LYS A 161 -4.82 -13.61 31.66
CA LYS A 161 -4.46 -13.06 30.35
C LYS A 161 -5.65 -12.36 29.70
N VAL A 162 -5.36 -11.25 29.04
CA VAL A 162 -6.27 -10.55 28.13
C VAL A 162 -5.62 -10.59 26.75
N LEU A 163 -6.33 -11.12 25.77
CA LEU A 163 -5.86 -11.25 24.40
C LEU A 163 -6.77 -10.45 23.47
N GLY A 164 -6.19 -9.81 22.47
CA GLY A 164 -6.92 -9.12 21.41
C GLY A 164 -7.18 -10.07 20.23
N CYS A 165 -8.41 -10.09 19.73
CA CYS A 165 -8.78 -10.86 18.54
C CYS A 165 -8.98 -9.91 17.36
N LEU A 166 -8.23 -10.14 16.28
CA LEU A 166 -8.24 -9.33 15.05
C LEU A 166 -8.78 -10.14 13.87
N PRO A 167 -9.64 -9.58 13.00
CA PRO A 167 -10.33 -8.30 13.20
C PRO A 167 -11.36 -8.35 14.34
N GLY A 168 -11.75 -9.54 14.82
CA GLY A 168 -12.66 -9.71 15.96
C GLY A 168 -12.70 -11.16 16.46
N HIS A 169 -13.51 -11.42 17.49
CA HIS A 169 -13.57 -12.74 18.15
C HIS A 169 -14.50 -13.75 17.43
N ARG A 170 -15.31 -13.31 16.46
CA ARG A 170 -16.20 -14.20 15.70
C ARG A 170 -15.47 -14.92 14.58
N ILE A 171 -14.77 -14.18 13.73
CA ILE A 171 -13.85 -14.73 12.73
C ILE A 171 -12.49 -14.13 13.04
N THR A 172 -11.65 -14.91 13.73
CA THR A 172 -10.35 -14.44 14.21
C THR A 172 -9.28 -14.83 13.20
N ARG A 173 -8.48 -13.87 12.76
CA ARG A 173 -7.26 -14.09 11.97
C ARG A 173 -6.01 -14.04 12.84
N ALA A 174 -5.98 -13.18 13.86
CA ALA A 174 -4.88 -13.11 14.81
C ALA A 174 -5.38 -12.96 16.25
N VAL A 175 -4.70 -13.62 17.18
CA VAL A 175 -4.82 -13.46 18.62
C VAL A 175 -3.52 -12.84 19.10
N ILE A 176 -3.59 -11.64 19.66
CA ILE A 176 -2.42 -10.83 20.03
C ILE A 176 -2.39 -10.51 21.52
N THR A 177 -1.19 -10.27 22.03
CA THR A 177 -0.96 -9.83 23.41
C THR A 177 -0.64 -8.33 23.47
N ALA A 178 -0.65 -7.74 24.67
CA ALA A 178 -0.16 -6.37 24.85
C ALA A 178 1.35 -6.29 24.57
N GLU A 179 2.07 -7.34 24.93
CA GLU A 179 3.52 -7.45 24.77
C GLU A 179 3.94 -7.46 23.29
N LEU A 180 3.10 -7.96 22.38
CA LEU A 180 3.33 -7.80 20.93
C LEU A 180 3.31 -6.32 20.53
N LEU A 181 2.30 -5.57 21.01
CA LEU A 181 2.11 -4.16 20.66
C LEU A 181 3.30 -3.31 21.13
N ASP A 182 3.86 -3.65 22.29
CA ASP A 182 5.02 -2.96 22.86
C ASP A 182 6.33 -3.34 22.16
N ARG A 183 6.52 -4.63 21.83
CA ARG A 183 7.79 -5.14 21.30
C ARG A 183 7.90 -5.02 19.77
N HIS A 184 6.80 -5.28 19.06
CA HIS A 184 6.73 -5.37 17.60
C HIS A 184 5.49 -4.63 17.06
N PRO A 185 5.39 -3.31 17.26
CA PRO A 185 4.19 -2.52 16.91
C PRO A 185 3.84 -2.60 15.43
N ARG A 186 4.85 -2.57 14.54
CA ARG A 186 4.65 -2.68 13.09
C ARG A 186 4.01 -4.02 12.70
N LEU A 187 4.55 -5.13 13.18
CA LEU A 187 3.97 -6.46 12.95
C LEU A 187 2.52 -6.54 13.46
N ALA A 188 2.22 -5.93 14.61
CA ALA A 188 0.86 -5.90 15.13
C ALA A 188 -0.13 -5.15 14.20
N VAL A 189 0.33 -4.07 13.56
CA VAL A 189 -0.45 -3.33 12.55
C VAL A 189 -0.66 -4.20 11.31
N GLU A 190 0.40 -4.83 10.79
CA GLU A 190 0.34 -5.72 9.62
C GLU A 190 -0.64 -6.88 9.82
N LEU A 191 -0.60 -7.56 10.98
CA LEU A 191 -1.51 -8.66 11.31
C LEU A 191 -2.98 -8.24 11.39
N SER A 192 -3.26 -6.97 11.64
CA SER A 192 -4.63 -6.46 11.78
C SER A 192 -5.31 -6.20 10.44
N GLY A 193 -4.54 -5.89 9.40
CA GLY A 193 -5.05 -5.38 8.12
C GLY A 193 -5.87 -4.08 8.26
N ARG A 194 -5.65 -3.29 9.32
CA ARG A 194 -6.35 -2.02 9.61
C ARG A 194 -5.61 -0.80 9.06
N ASP A 195 -6.33 0.32 9.02
CA ASP A 195 -5.87 1.60 8.48
C ASP A 195 -4.87 2.34 9.40
N GLU A 196 -4.29 3.44 8.89
CA GLU A 196 -3.32 4.30 9.59
C GLU A 196 -3.78 4.73 11.00
N ARG A 197 -5.10 4.90 11.18
CA ARG A 197 -5.68 5.27 12.47
C ARG A 197 -5.42 4.22 13.54
N TRP A 198 -5.35 2.94 13.17
CA TRP A 198 -4.99 1.88 14.09
C TRP A 198 -3.54 1.97 14.53
N ALA A 199 -2.63 2.22 13.59
CA ALA A 199 -1.20 2.40 13.86
C ALA A 199 -0.97 3.51 14.89
N GLU A 200 -1.64 4.66 14.76
CA GLU A 200 -1.59 5.75 15.74
C GLU A 200 -2.06 5.31 17.16
N MET A 201 -3.08 4.45 17.25
CA MET A 201 -3.55 3.93 18.54
C MET A 201 -2.54 2.96 19.15
N VAL A 202 -1.83 2.16 18.34
CA VAL A 202 -0.75 1.28 18.80
C VAL A 202 0.41 2.12 19.34
N GLU A 203 0.88 3.11 18.57
CA GLU A 203 1.93 4.05 19.00
C GLU A 203 1.56 4.80 20.27
N GLY A 204 0.28 5.15 20.44
CA GLY A 204 -0.25 5.78 21.64
C GLY A 204 -0.41 4.86 22.85
N GLY A 205 -0.05 3.58 22.76
CA GLY A 205 -0.19 2.59 23.84
C GLY A 205 -1.64 2.18 24.12
N LEU A 206 -2.55 2.44 23.18
CA LEU A 206 -3.98 2.13 23.30
C LEU A 206 -4.39 0.89 22.48
N GLY A 207 -3.47 0.27 21.76
CA GLY A 207 -3.75 -0.83 20.83
C GLY A 207 -4.58 -1.97 21.42
N LEU A 208 -4.31 -2.47 22.63
CA LEU A 208 -5.16 -3.55 23.17
C LEU A 208 -6.55 -3.06 23.59
N ASP A 209 -6.70 -1.78 23.96
CA ASP A 209 -7.98 -1.21 24.41
C ASP A 209 -8.93 -0.91 23.25
N THR A 210 -8.45 -0.92 22.01
CA THR A 210 -9.19 -0.47 20.84
C THR A 210 -9.40 -1.58 19.78
N VAL A 211 -9.00 -2.84 20.04
CA VAL A 211 -9.33 -3.99 19.17
C VAL A 211 -10.84 -4.26 19.18
N ASP A 212 -11.43 -4.92 18.18
CA ASP A 212 -12.90 -5.15 18.19
C ASP A 212 -13.33 -6.40 18.97
N GLY A 213 -12.40 -7.30 19.30
CA GLY A 213 -12.66 -8.52 20.05
C GLY A 213 -11.63 -8.74 21.16
N LEU A 214 -12.10 -9.18 22.33
CA LEU A 214 -11.27 -9.55 23.45
C LEU A 214 -11.55 -11.00 23.88
N LEU A 215 -10.50 -11.69 24.30
CA LEU A 215 -10.55 -13.00 24.91
C LEU A 215 -9.91 -12.92 26.30
N PHE A 216 -10.69 -13.18 27.34
CA PHE A 216 -10.22 -13.20 28.71
C PHE A 216 -10.04 -14.65 29.18
N LEU A 217 -8.89 -14.92 29.80
CA LEU A 217 -8.62 -16.18 30.49
C LEU A 217 -8.59 -15.91 31.99
N ALA A 218 -9.57 -16.43 32.72
CA ALA A 218 -9.75 -16.12 34.14
C ALA A 218 -10.10 -17.37 34.97
N SER A 219 -9.69 -17.43 36.23
CA SER A 219 -10.03 -18.55 37.13
C SER A 219 -10.17 -18.12 38.58
N ALA A 220 -10.82 -18.96 39.39
CA ALA A 220 -10.83 -18.82 40.84
C ALA A 220 -9.49 -19.33 41.41
N GLY A 221 -8.53 -18.43 41.58
CA GLY A 221 -7.16 -18.77 42.00
C GLY A 221 -6.25 -19.15 40.83
N GLU A 222 -5.11 -19.81 41.13
CA GLU A 222 -4.15 -20.25 40.11
C GLU A 222 -4.78 -21.31 39.20
N PRO A 223 -4.69 -21.18 37.87
CA PRO A 223 -5.28 -22.13 36.95
C PRO A 223 -4.49 -23.46 36.95
N ALA A 224 -5.20 -24.57 36.84
CA ALA A 224 -4.60 -25.90 36.74
C ALA A 224 -3.87 -26.11 35.39
N ALA A 225 -4.29 -25.38 34.35
CA ALA A 225 -3.66 -25.38 33.04
C ALA A 225 -3.50 -23.95 32.51
N ARG A 226 -2.31 -23.62 31.99
CA ARG A 226 -2.06 -22.36 31.27
C ARG A 226 -2.45 -22.54 29.80
N LEU A 227 -3.58 -21.96 29.41
CA LEU A 227 -4.10 -22.08 28.05
C LEU A 227 -3.34 -21.19 27.05
N TRP A 228 -2.75 -20.08 27.48
CA TRP A 228 -1.87 -19.25 26.65
C TRP A 228 -0.41 -19.39 27.12
N PRO A 229 0.55 -19.69 26.24
CA PRO A 229 1.97 -19.74 26.61
C PRO A 229 2.54 -18.35 26.89
N ASP A 230 3.34 -18.20 27.95
CA ASP A 230 3.87 -16.89 28.37
C ASP A 230 4.87 -16.28 27.37
N ASP A 231 5.50 -17.11 26.54
CA ASP A 231 6.50 -16.73 25.53
C ASP A 231 5.90 -16.39 24.16
N VAL A 232 4.62 -16.68 23.94
CA VAL A 232 3.91 -16.40 22.68
C VAL A 232 3.30 -14.99 22.75
N LEU A 233 3.77 -14.12 21.87
CA LEU A 233 3.29 -12.74 21.74
C LEU A 233 2.05 -12.64 20.86
N ALA A 234 1.92 -13.52 19.88
CA ALA A 234 0.73 -13.64 19.05
C ALA A 234 0.65 -15.00 18.37
N THR A 235 -0.57 -15.36 17.98
CA THR A 235 -0.85 -16.46 17.06
C THR A 235 -1.75 -15.94 15.96
N TYR A 236 -1.37 -16.12 14.70
CA TYR A 236 -2.20 -15.76 13.56
C TYR A 236 -2.35 -16.92 12.56
N PHE A 237 -3.36 -16.81 11.70
CA PHE A 237 -3.83 -17.90 10.87
C PHE A 237 -4.12 -17.45 9.45
N ASN A 238 -3.66 -18.24 8.49
CA ASN A 238 -4.00 -18.10 7.09
C ASN A 238 -5.02 -19.20 6.74
N THR A 239 -6.30 -18.92 7.01
CA THR A 239 -7.42 -19.87 6.85
C THR A 239 -8.44 -19.50 5.76
N ASP A 240 -8.18 -18.45 4.97
CA ASP A 240 -8.99 -18.04 3.81
C ASP A 240 -8.59 -18.77 2.52
N ARG A 241 -8.24 -20.04 2.67
CA ARG A 241 -7.78 -20.97 1.64
C ARG A 241 -8.28 -22.36 1.99
N ALA A 242 -8.13 -23.30 1.05
CA ALA A 242 -8.51 -24.67 1.30
C ALA A 242 -7.79 -25.24 2.53
N ALA A 243 -8.47 -26.10 3.28
CA ALA A 243 -8.07 -26.66 4.56
C ALA A 243 -6.64 -27.21 4.56
N ARG A 244 -6.29 -27.94 3.50
CA ARG A 244 -4.96 -28.54 3.29
C ARG A 244 -3.85 -27.51 3.30
N TRP A 245 -4.13 -26.27 2.91
CA TRP A 245 -3.14 -25.20 2.81
C TRP A 245 -3.14 -24.29 4.03
N CYS A 246 -4.10 -24.42 4.95
CA CYS A 246 -4.20 -23.55 6.11
C CYS A 246 -2.96 -23.66 7.02
N THR A 247 -2.50 -22.52 7.53
CA THR A 247 -1.37 -22.47 8.48
C THR A 247 -1.72 -21.67 9.73
N ARG A 248 -0.95 -21.95 10.77
CA ARG A 248 -0.82 -21.18 12.00
C ARG A 248 0.59 -20.59 12.04
N ALA A 249 0.73 -19.40 12.59
CA ALA A 249 1.99 -18.77 12.86
C ALA A 249 2.03 -18.27 14.31
N ASP A 250 3.02 -18.70 15.08
CA ASP A 250 3.25 -18.25 16.45
C ASP A 250 4.44 -17.29 16.50
N VAL A 251 4.22 -16.09 17.06
CA VAL A 251 5.27 -15.10 17.31
C VAL A 251 5.85 -15.36 18.69
N VAL A 252 7.10 -15.83 18.75
CA VAL A 252 7.81 -16.20 19.98
C VAL A 252 9.08 -15.37 20.10
N GLY A 253 9.09 -14.40 21.01
CA GLY A 253 10.19 -13.44 21.11
C GLY A 253 10.36 -12.63 19.83
N ASP A 254 11.43 -12.87 19.08
CA ASP A 254 11.73 -12.22 17.80
C ASP A 254 11.66 -13.21 16.63
N GLU A 255 11.02 -14.37 16.81
CA GLU A 255 10.80 -15.37 15.77
C GLU A 255 9.32 -15.51 15.42
N ILE A 256 9.03 -15.81 14.17
CA ILE A 256 7.70 -16.22 13.70
C ILE A 256 7.79 -17.65 13.19
N ARG A 257 7.12 -18.57 13.89
CA ARG A 257 7.12 -20.01 13.56
C ARG A 257 5.82 -20.39 12.87
N ARG A 258 5.89 -20.72 11.59
CA ARG A 258 4.75 -21.13 10.76
C ARG A 258 4.64 -22.64 10.68
N THR A 259 3.44 -23.15 10.83
CA THR A 259 3.12 -24.58 10.75
C THR A 259 1.81 -24.81 9.99
N PRO A 260 1.77 -25.79 9.06
CA PRO A 260 0.51 -26.25 8.49
C PRO A 260 -0.44 -26.77 9.57
N LEU A 261 -1.73 -26.40 9.48
CA LEU A 261 -2.76 -26.91 10.39
C LEU A 261 -3.09 -28.38 10.14
N LEU A 262 -2.88 -28.86 8.91
CA LEU A 262 -3.07 -30.24 8.51
C LEU A 262 -1.77 -30.84 7.95
N PRO A 263 -1.53 -32.15 8.15
CA PRO A 263 -0.40 -32.83 7.55
C PRO A 263 -0.39 -32.70 6.02
N GLN A 264 0.77 -32.33 5.46
CA GLN A 264 0.92 -32.19 4.02
C GLN A 264 1.13 -33.54 3.34
N GLN A 265 0.33 -33.80 2.30
CA GLN A 265 0.59 -34.92 1.41
C GLN A 265 1.64 -34.55 0.35
N PRO A 266 2.48 -35.49 -0.12
CA PRO A 266 3.40 -35.25 -1.22
C PRO A 266 2.66 -34.77 -2.48
N GLY A 267 3.25 -33.82 -3.20
CA GLY A 267 2.67 -33.27 -4.41
C GLY A 267 3.51 -32.16 -5.03
N PRO A 268 3.10 -31.63 -6.19
CA PRO A 268 3.81 -30.54 -6.87
C PRO A 268 3.62 -29.18 -6.17
N VAL A 269 2.69 -29.07 -5.22
CA VAL A 269 2.46 -27.90 -4.39
C VAL A 269 2.30 -28.35 -2.94
N ALA A 270 2.94 -27.66 -2.01
CA ALA A 270 2.84 -27.90 -0.58
C ALA A 270 3.03 -26.58 0.20
N VAL A 271 2.59 -26.58 1.46
CA VAL A 271 2.93 -25.52 2.43
C VAL A 271 3.83 -26.13 3.51
N ARG A 272 4.98 -25.53 3.78
CA ARG A 272 5.99 -26.07 4.70
C ARG A 272 6.03 -25.31 6.01
N GLU A 273 6.62 -25.96 7.01
CA GLU A 273 7.05 -25.24 8.20
C GLU A 273 8.13 -24.25 7.82
N TRP A 274 8.03 -23.03 8.35
CA TRP A 274 8.96 -21.95 8.05
C TRP A 274 9.16 -21.09 9.30
N THR A 275 10.39 -20.64 9.54
CA THR A 275 10.68 -19.73 10.66
C THR A 275 11.36 -18.48 10.13
N ASP A 276 10.76 -17.33 10.44
CA ASP A 276 11.33 -16.02 10.15
C ASP A 276 11.81 -15.35 11.43
N VAL A 277 12.68 -14.37 11.27
CA VAL A 277 13.00 -13.39 12.31
C VAL A 277 12.08 -12.18 12.10
N VAL A 278 11.52 -11.66 13.20
CA VAL A 278 10.78 -10.40 13.19
C VAL A 278 11.75 -9.26 12.95
N VAL A 279 11.56 -8.54 11.85
CA VAL A 279 12.37 -7.37 11.48
C VAL A 279 11.44 -6.19 11.30
N ASP A 280 11.70 -5.12 12.05
CA ASP A 280 10.93 -3.89 11.97
C ASP A 280 11.41 -3.05 10.77
N ALA A 281 10.89 -3.40 9.60
CA ALA A 281 11.20 -2.73 8.35
C ALA A 281 9.99 -2.77 7.41
N PRO A 282 9.82 -1.78 6.52
CA PRO A 282 8.78 -1.82 5.51
C PRO A 282 9.04 -2.88 4.44
N THR A 283 7.96 -3.44 3.92
CA THR A 283 7.98 -4.25 2.71
C THR A 283 8.32 -3.39 1.48
N LEU A 284 8.76 -4.02 0.39
CA LEU A 284 9.05 -3.30 -0.85
C LEU A 284 7.85 -2.47 -1.37
N PRO A 285 6.60 -3.01 -1.43
CA PRO A 285 5.46 -2.22 -1.88
C PRO A 285 5.19 -0.97 -1.02
N GLU A 286 5.38 -1.05 0.29
CA GLU A 286 5.21 0.09 1.20
C GLU A 286 6.23 1.19 0.90
N VAL A 287 7.51 0.83 0.73
CA VAL A 287 8.53 1.80 0.32
C VAL A 287 8.20 2.39 -1.05
N LEU A 288 7.73 1.57 -2.00
CA LEU A 288 7.37 2.06 -3.33
C LEU A 288 6.16 2.99 -3.30
N ASN A 289 5.18 2.76 -2.43
CA ASN A 289 4.03 3.63 -2.29
C ASN A 289 4.42 5.05 -1.88
N GLU A 290 5.37 5.19 -0.95
CA GLU A 290 5.89 6.48 -0.51
C GLU A 290 6.97 7.04 -1.44
N GLN A 291 7.80 6.16 -2.01
CA GLN A 291 8.99 6.50 -2.77
C GLN A 291 8.97 5.83 -4.16
N PRO A 292 8.07 6.25 -5.07
CA PRO A 292 7.97 5.66 -6.41
C PRO A 292 9.29 5.68 -7.18
N TRP A 293 10.19 6.60 -6.84
CA TRP A 293 11.48 6.73 -7.50
C TRP A 293 12.47 5.60 -7.26
N ARG A 294 12.28 4.79 -6.23
CA ARG A 294 13.15 3.65 -5.96
C ARG A 294 12.75 2.37 -6.69
N ALA A 295 11.74 2.41 -7.57
CA ALA A 295 11.23 1.24 -8.29
C ALA A 295 12.33 0.43 -9.00
N ALA A 296 13.19 1.06 -9.79
CA ALA A 296 14.25 0.33 -10.50
C ALA A 296 15.23 -0.34 -9.52
N GLU A 297 15.78 0.43 -8.58
CA GLU A 297 16.70 -0.05 -7.53
C GLU A 297 16.14 -1.26 -6.76
N LEU A 298 14.94 -1.10 -6.18
CA LEU A 298 14.33 -2.10 -5.32
C LEU A 298 13.91 -3.36 -6.07
N LEU A 299 13.39 -3.22 -7.29
CA LEU A 299 13.03 -4.36 -8.13
C LEU A 299 14.26 -5.12 -8.61
N THR A 300 15.35 -4.43 -8.93
CA THR A 300 16.61 -5.09 -9.30
C THR A 300 17.13 -5.92 -8.12
N ALA A 301 17.17 -5.34 -6.92
CA ALA A 301 17.63 -6.03 -5.72
C ALA A 301 16.74 -7.25 -5.38
N TRP A 302 15.43 -7.11 -5.50
CA TRP A 302 14.49 -8.23 -5.35
C TRP A 302 14.70 -9.32 -6.41
N ALA A 303 14.85 -8.94 -7.69
CA ALA A 303 15.06 -9.91 -8.77
C ALA A 303 16.37 -10.68 -8.59
N ASP A 304 17.43 -10.06 -8.06
CA ASP A 304 18.68 -10.74 -7.72
C ASP A 304 18.52 -11.74 -6.57
N LEU A 305 17.71 -11.41 -5.57
CA LEU A 305 17.33 -12.34 -4.50
C LEU A 305 16.60 -13.57 -5.07
N VAL A 306 15.65 -13.34 -5.98
CA VAL A 306 14.91 -14.39 -6.68
C VAL A 306 15.83 -15.27 -7.53
N ARG A 307 16.76 -14.69 -8.29
CA ARG A 307 17.71 -15.46 -9.11
C ARG A 307 18.64 -16.32 -8.27
N THR A 308 18.99 -15.85 -7.06
CA THR A 308 19.87 -16.57 -6.14
C THR A 308 19.18 -17.79 -5.53
N ASN A 309 17.93 -17.65 -5.10
CA ASN A 309 17.17 -18.74 -4.51
C ASN A 309 15.68 -18.64 -4.88
N PRO A 310 15.28 -19.16 -6.06
CA PRO A 310 13.91 -19.05 -6.53
C PRO A 310 12.93 -19.73 -5.56
N SER A 311 11.98 -18.95 -5.05
CA SER A 311 10.86 -19.46 -4.25
C SER A 311 9.56 -18.88 -4.77
N TRP A 312 8.51 -19.70 -4.79
CA TRP A 312 7.20 -19.30 -5.32
C TRP A 312 6.60 -18.10 -4.58
N ASP A 313 6.91 -17.99 -3.28
CA ASP A 313 6.48 -16.91 -2.39
C ASP A 313 7.39 -15.69 -2.38
N LEU A 314 8.52 -15.74 -3.08
CA LEU A 314 9.48 -14.63 -3.08
C LEU A 314 9.01 -13.51 -4.02
N ILE A 315 7.82 -12.99 -3.77
CA ILE A 315 7.20 -11.84 -4.41
C ILE A 315 7.58 -10.55 -3.65
N PRO A 316 7.43 -9.35 -4.25
CA PRO A 316 7.88 -8.11 -3.62
C PRO A 316 7.27 -7.84 -2.24
N SER A 317 6.00 -8.20 -2.02
CA SER A 317 5.30 -8.03 -0.74
C SER A 317 5.88 -8.89 0.40
N ASN A 318 6.64 -9.93 0.04
CA ASN A 318 7.33 -10.84 0.97
C ASN A 318 8.82 -10.50 1.11
N VAL A 319 9.21 -9.26 0.80
CA VAL A 319 10.58 -8.76 0.97
C VAL A 319 10.58 -7.45 1.75
N LEU A 320 11.36 -7.43 2.82
CA LEU A 320 11.63 -6.26 3.63
C LEU A 320 12.76 -5.43 3.00
N ALA A 321 12.53 -4.12 2.93
CA ALA A 321 13.40 -3.12 2.30
C ALA A 321 14.57 -2.70 3.23
N VAL A 322 15.34 -3.68 3.68
CA VAL A 322 16.60 -3.52 4.41
C VAL A 322 17.79 -3.72 3.48
N ASP A 323 19.01 -3.39 3.92
CA ASP A 323 20.25 -3.62 3.16
C ASP A 323 21.15 -4.65 3.87
N PRO A 324 21.31 -5.87 3.32
CA PRO A 324 20.69 -6.39 2.09
C PRO A 324 19.19 -6.73 2.29
N PRO A 325 18.37 -6.80 1.21
CA PRO A 325 16.95 -7.12 1.30
C PRO A 325 16.70 -8.48 1.96
N GLN A 326 15.65 -8.57 2.76
CA GLN A 326 15.34 -9.77 3.53
C GLN A 326 14.00 -10.37 3.11
N ALA A 327 14.01 -11.64 2.69
CA ALA A 327 12.80 -12.39 2.42
C ALA A 327 12.11 -12.83 3.72
N ILE A 328 10.78 -12.86 3.68
CA ILE A 328 9.92 -13.38 4.75
C ILE A 328 8.80 -14.22 4.14
N ASP A 329 8.08 -14.99 4.96
CA ASP A 329 6.85 -15.68 4.56
C ASP A 329 7.00 -16.62 3.34
N LEU A 330 8.09 -17.40 3.30
CA LEU A 330 8.39 -18.35 2.22
C LEU A 330 7.82 -19.75 2.51
N GLU A 331 6.54 -19.84 2.83
CA GLU A 331 5.89 -21.10 3.27
C GLU A 331 5.47 -22.01 2.10
N TRP A 332 5.22 -21.49 0.90
CA TRP A 332 4.78 -22.26 -0.26
C TRP A 332 5.95 -22.86 -1.05
N GLU A 333 5.82 -24.15 -1.32
CA GLU A 333 6.67 -24.89 -2.23
C GLU A 333 5.89 -25.22 -3.50
N ARG A 334 6.46 -24.90 -4.67
CA ARG A 334 5.96 -25.34 -5.97
C ARG A 334 7.09 -26.00 -6.76
N ALA A 335 6.91 -27.27 -7.11
CA ALA A 335 7.89 -28.05 -7.84
C ALA A 335 8.16 -27.44 -9.22
N GLY A 336 9.44 -27.30 -9.58
CA GLY A 336 9.86 -26.75 -10.87
C GLY A 336 9.83 -25.22 -10.96
N THR A 337 9.63 -24.51 -9.84
CA THR A 337 9.67 -23.04 -9.81
C THR A 337 10.97 -22.50 -10.40
N THR A 338 10.85 -21.62 -11.39
CA THR A 338 12.00 -20.91 -11.99
C THR A 338 12.05 -19.44 -11.57
N ALA A 339 13.23 -18.83 -11.60
CA ALA A 339 13.40 -17.41 -11.28
C ALA A 339 12.54 -16.51 -12.17
N ASP A 340 12.48 -16.80 -13.48
CA ASP A 340 11.69 -16.02 -14.44
C ASP A 340 10.19 -16.05 -14.13
N GLU A 341 9.66 -17.21 -13.73
CA GLU A 341 8.25 -17.33 -13.37
C GLU A 341 7.91 -16.56 -12.09
N VAL A 342 8.82 -16.57 -11.11
CA VAL A 342 8.66 -15.82 -9.85
C VAL A 342 8.75 -14.32 -10.11
N ILE A 343 9.69 -13.88 -10.95
CA ILE A 343 9.81 -12.46 -11.34
C ILE A 343 8.54 -12.01 -12.07
N ASP A 344 8.08 -12.74 -13.07
CA ASP A 344 6.85 -12.41 -13.79
C ASP A 344 5.63 -12.33 -12.87
N ARG A 345 5.50 -13.31 -11.97
CA ARG A 345 4.42 -13.36 -10.96
C ARG A 345 4.51 -12.17 -10.01
N GLY A 346 5.69 -11.89 -9.47
CA GLY A 346 5.90 -10.82 -8.52
C GLY A 346 5.64 -9.44 -9.11
N LEU A 347 6.02 -9.20 -10.37
CA LEU A 347 5.71 -7.96 -11.09
C LEU A 347 4.20 -7.79 -11.32
N LEU A 348 3.49 -8.88 -11.67
CA LEU A 348 2.03 -8.86 -11.82
C LEU A 348 1.34 -8.51 -10.50
N LEU A 349 1.70 -9.18 -9.41
CA LEU A 349 1.08 -8.98 -8.11
C LEU A 349 1.40 -7.60 -7.52
N LEU A 350 2.64 -7.14 -7.66
CA LEU A 350 3.02 -5.78 -7.27
C LEU A 350 2.23 -4.72 -8.06
N ALA A 351 2.04 -4.91 -9.37
CA ALA A 351 1.21 -4.01 -10.16
C ALA A 351 -0.23 -3.95 -9.64
N ASP A 352 -0.82 -5.10 -9.29
CA ASP A 352 -2.16 -5.13 -8.70
C ASP A 352 -2.21 -4.36 -7.37
N GLU A 353 -1.25 -4.61 -6.48
CA GLU A 353 -1.15 -3.99 -5.17
C GLU A 353 -1.01 -2.46 -5.26
N LEU A 354 -0.03 -1.98 -6.05
CA LEU A 354 0.18 -0.54 -6.29
C LEU A 354 -1.05 0.09 -6.95
N ALA A 355 -1.71 -0.61 -7.87
CA ALA A 355 -2.93 -0.12 -8.49
C ALA A 355 -4.08 0.04 -7.47
N ARG A 356 -4.25 -0.90 -6.52
CA ARG A 356 -5.25 -0.78 -5.44
C ARG A 356 -4.97 0.39 -4.51
N ALA A 357 -3.69 0.66 -4.24
CA ALA A 357 -3.25 1.82 -3.46
C ALA A 357 -3.46 3.16 -4.20
N GLY A 358 -3.73 3.14 -5.51
CA GLY A 358 -3.83 4.35 -6.32
C GLY A 358 -2.46 5.02 -6.51
N TRP A 359 -1.43 4.20 -6.68
CA TRP A 359 -0.02 4.58 -6.67
C TRP A 359 0.32 5.79 -7.56
N ALA A 360 0.99 6.78 -6.98
CA ALA A 360 1.30 8.05 -7.63
C ALA A 360 2.26 7.90 -8.83
N GLY A 361 3.06 6.83 -8.87
CA GLY A 361 3.97 6.51 -9.98
C GLY A 361 3.25 6.25 -11.31
N ALA A 362 2.01 5.74 -11.26
CA ALA A 362 1.21 5.43 -12.46
C ALA A 362 0.59 6.69 -13.09
N ALA A 363 0.59 6.81 -14.41
CA ALA A 363 -0.03 7.95 -15.12
C ALA A 363 -1.57 7.87 -15.08
N PRO A 364 -2.30 8.99 -15.27
CA PRO A 364 -3.75 8.93 -15.44
C PRO A 364 -4.10 8.08 -16.66
N GLY A 365 -5.11 7.22 -16.55
CA GLY A 365 -5.51 6.29 -17.61
C GLY A 365 -4.60 5.07 -17.77
N THR A 366 -3.57 4.90 -16.92
CA THR A 366 -2.76 3.66 -16.88
C THR A 366 -3.63 2.51 -16.36
N THR A 367 -3.69 1.40 -17.09
CA THR A 367 -4.34 0.17 -16.62
C THR A 367 -3.40 -0.65 -15.75
N VAL A 368 -3.93 -1.60 -14.98
CA VAL A 368 -3.10 -2.54 -14.21
C VAL A 368 -2.15 -3.34 -15.13
N ARG A 369 -2.59 -3.68 -16.35
CA ARG A 369 -1.71 -4.30 -17.37
C ARG A 369 -0.55 -3.40 -17.75
N ASP A 370 -0.81 -2.13 -18.03
CA ASP A 370 0.23 -1.18 -18.42
C ASP A 370 1.25 -0.99 -17.30
N LEU A 371 0.78 -0.95 -16.06
CA LEU A 371 1.65 -0.87 -14.88
C LEU A 371 2.52 -2.12 -14.75
N ALA A 372 1.96 -3.33 -14.87
CA ALA A 372 2.73 -4.57 -14.81
C ALA A 372 3.79 -4.64 -15.92
N ALA A 373 3.41 -4.27 -17.15
CA ALA A 373 4.33 -4.20 -18.27
C ALA A 373 5.47 -3.19 -18.01
N TRP A 374 5.14 -2.02 -17.44
CA TRP A 374 6.13 -1.00 -17.09
C TRP A 374 7.12 -1.49 -16.02
N LEU A 375 6.64 -2.11 -14.94
CA LEU A 375 7.51 -2.67 -13.91
C LEU A 375 8.46 -3.71 -14.51
N GLY A 376 7.98 -4.52 -15.47
CA GLY A 376 8.83 -5.48 -16.18
C GLY A 376 9.91 -4.84 -17.05
N VAL A 377 9.63 -3.69 -17.68
CA VAL A 377 10.65 -2.94 -18.45
C VAL A 377 11.82 -2.49 -17.56
N LEU A 378 11.58 -2.18 -16.29
CA LEU A 378 12.65 -1.85 -15.33
C LEU A 378 13.61 -3.02 -15.07
N LEU A 379 13.21 -4.25 -15.42
CA LEU A 379 13.99 -5.48 -15.28
C LEU A 379 14.29 -6.15 -16.64
N ASP A 380 14.27 -5.38 -17.73
CA ASP A 380 14.51 -5.86 -19.10
C ASP A 380 13.57 -7.01 -19.55
N ARG A 381 12.35 -7.06 -19.01
CA ARG A 381 11.34 -8.07 -19.39
C ARG A 381 10.54 -7.62 -20.61
N PRO A 382 10.26 -8.51 -21.58
CA PRO A 382 9.34 -8.21 -22.67
C PRO A 382 7.91 -8.01 -22.14
N THR A 383 7.21 -6.96 -22.56
CA THR A 383 5.86 -6.61 -22.06
C THR A 383 4.80 -7.70 -22.25
N ALA A 384 5.04 -8.69 -23.12
CA ALA A 384 4.15 -9.82 -23.36
C ALA A 384 4.06 -10.82 -22.18
N PHE A 385 4.89 -10.69 -21.15
CA PHE A 385 4.88 -11.61 -20.01
C PHE A 385 3.57 -11.57 -19.19
N VAL A 386 2.88 -10.42 -19.19
CA VAL A 386 1.77 -10.12 -18.26
C VAL A 386 0.63 -11.15 -18.37
N ASP A 387 0.21 -11.49 -19.59
CA ASP A 387 -0.90 -12.43 -19.77
C ASP A 387 -0.50 -13.87 -19.39
N ALA A 388 0.76 -14.27 -19.62
CA ALA A 388 1.28 -15.57 -19.19
C ALA A 388 1.44 -15.67 -17.67
N ALA A 389 1.86 -14.57 -17.03
CA ALA A 389 1.92 -14.46 -15.57
C ALA A 389 0.52 -14.57 -14.95
N ALA A 390 -0.46 -13.86 -15.52
CA ALA A 390 -1.84 -13.88 -15.04
C ALA A 390 -2.49 -15.26 -15.21
N GLU A 391 -2.15 -15.98 -16.28
CA GLU A 391 -2.58 -17.36 -16.50
C GLU A 391 -2.04 -18.31 -15.41
N ARG A 392 -0.74 -18.23 -15.10
CA ARG A 392 -0.12 -19.02 -14.02
C ARG A 392 -0.67 -18.67 -12.64
N GLU A 393 -0.91 -17.39 -12.37
CA GLU A 393 -1.48 -16.94 -11.10
C GLU A 393 -2.94 -17.37 -10.97
N ALA A 394 -3.74 -17.35 -12.04
CA ALA A 394 -5.10 -17.89 -12.04
C ALA A 394 -5.12 -19.39 -11.72
N GLU A 395 -4.20 -20.18 -12.28
CA GLU A 395 -4.01 -21.59 -11.93
C GLU A 395 -3.67 -21.76 -10.45
N PHE A 396 -2.68 -21.00 -9.94
CA PHE A 396 -2.26 -21.10 -8.56
C PHE A 396 -3.36 -20.69 -7.56
N GLN A 397 -4.11 -19.63 -7.85
CA GLN A 397 -5.26 -19.20 -7.04
C GLN A 397 -6.36 -20.26 -7.01
N ALA A 398 -6.61 -20.95 -8.13
CA ALA A 398 -7.54 -22.08 -8.16
C ALA A 398 -7.03 -23.24 -7.28
N ILE A 399 -5.74 -23.57 -7.33
CA ILE A 399 -5.14 -24.60 -6.45
C ILE A 399 -5.30 -24.21 -4.97
N ARG A 400 -4.99 -22.95 -4.64
CA ARG A 400 -5.14 -22.39 -3.29
C ARG A 400 -6.58 -22.48 -2.78
N ARG A 401 -7.56 -22.29 -3.67
CA ARG A 401 -8.99 -22.35 -3.33
C ARG A 401 -9.53 -23.77 -3.24
N CYS A 402 -9.13 -24.66 -4.14
CA CYS A 402 -9.71 -26.00 -4.24
C CYS A 402 -9.01 -27.07 -3.40
N GLY A 403 -7.81 -26.82 -2.86
CA GLY A 403 -7.08 -27.82 -2.08
C GLY A 403 -6.46 -28.95 -2.91
N VAL A 404 -6.57 -28.89 -4.24
CA VAL A 404 -6.16 -29.93 -5.18
C VAL A 404 -5.33 -29.34 -6.32
N THR A 405 -4.49 -30.17 -6.93
CA THR A 405 -3.59 -29.77 -8.03
C THR A 405 -4.05 -30.28 -9.40
N SER A 406 -5.16 -31.02 -9.47
CA SER A 406 -5.74 -31.53 -10.71
C SER A 406 -7.20 -31.95 -10.52
N GLY A 407 -8.03 -31.85 -11.55
CA GLY A 407 -9.40 -32.38 -11.57
C GLY A 407 -10.44 -31.38 -12.09
N PRO A 408 -11.66 -31.82 -12.42
CA PRO A 408 -12.66 -30.99 -13.09
C PRO A 408 -13.14 -29.78 -12.27
N GLY A 409 -13.17 -29.87 -10.93
CA GLY A 409 -13.50 -28.74 -10.06
C GLY A 409 -12.46 -27.62 -10.10
N LEU A 410 -11.18 -27.98 -10.27
CA LEU A 410 -10.08 -27.02 -10.40
C LEU A 410 -10.17 -26.25 -11.73
N ASP A 411 -10.54 -26.92 -12.81
CA ASP A 411 -10.65 -26.30 -14.14
C ASP A 411 -11.70 -25.18 -14.14
N HIS A 412 -12.84 -25.39 -13.49
CA HIS A 412 -13.89 -24.38 -13.34
C HIS A 412 -13.41 -23.14 -12.58
N GLU A 413 -12.76 -23.34 -11.43
CA GLU A 413 -12.23 -22.23 -10.62
C GLU A 413 -11.09 -21.50 -11.35
N ARG A 414 -10.22 -22.22 -12.07
CA ARG A 414 -9.19 -21.59 -12.90
C ARG A 414 -9.80 -20.69 -13.98
N ASP A 415 -10.86 -21.13 -14.65
CA ASP A 415 -11.54 -20.30 -15.65
C ASP A 415 -12.20 -19.05 -15.02
N ALA A 416 -12.75 -19.18 -13.81
CA ALA A 416 -13.25 -18.04 -13.06
C ALA A 416 -12.13 -17.05 -12.69
N MET A 417 -10.98 -17.54 -12.21
CA MET A 417 -9.81 -16.71 -11.88
C MET A 417 -9.21 -16.04 -13.12
N ARG A 418 -9.12 -16.74 -14.26
CA ARG A 418 -8.71 -16.16 -15.55
C ARG A 418 -9.58 -14.98 -15.94
N LEU A 419 -10.91 -15.11 -15.81
CA LEU A 419 -11.84 -14.02 -16.12
C LEU A 419 -11.70 -12.85 -15.14
N ALA A 420 -11.44 -13.13 -13.85
CA ALA A 420 -11.17 -12.11 -12.86
C ALA A 420 -9.89 -11.31 -13.21
N TRP A 421 -8.79 -11.99 -13.51
CA TRP A 421 -7.54 -11.35 -13.93
C TRP A 421 -7.69 -10.55 -15.23
N ARG A 422 -8.42 -11.07 -16.23
CA ARG A 422 -8.69 -10.31 -17.46
C ARG A 422 -9.39 -8.98 -17.20
N ARG A 423 -10.39 -8.98 -16.31
CA ARG A 423 -11.08 -7.75 -15.90
C ARG A 423 -10.13 -6.84 -15.13
N ARG A 424 -9.43 -7.38 -14.13
CA ARG A 424 -8.52 -6.60 -13.29
C ARG A 424 -7.40 -5.93 -14.09
N LEU A 425 -6.81 -6.64 -15.04
CA LEU A 425 -5.79 -6.11 -15.94
C LEU A 425 -6.28 -4.97 -16.83
N ALA A 426 -7.59 -4.88 -17.09
CA ALA A 426 -8.20 -3.82 -17.89
C ALA A 426 -8.67 -2.61 -17.06
N GLU A 427 -8.63 -2.69 -15.73
CA GLU A 427 -9.04 -1.59 -14.86
C GLU A 427 -8.02 -0.46 -14.87
N GLU A 428 -8.50 0.78 -14.97
CA GLU A 428 -7.69 1.99 -14.84
C GLU A 428 -7.37 2.28 -13.37
N ILE A 429 -6.15 2.76 -13.13
CA ILE A 429 -5.69 3.13 -11.79
C ILE A 429 -6.36 4.44 -11.38
N THR A 430 -7.19 4.36 -10.35
CA THR A 430 -7.79 5.53 -9.72
C THR A 430 -6.82 6.08 -8.69
N ARG A 431 -6.20 7.23 -8.96
CA ARG A 431 -5.30 7.88 -8.00
C ARG A 431 -6.08 8.36 -6.78
N HIS A 432 -5.63 8.00 -5.58
CA HIS A 432 -6.04 8.70 -4.37
C HIS A 432 -5.44 10.10 -4.44
N THR A 433 -6.27 11.11 -4.67
CA THR A 433 -5.85 12.50 -4.48
C THR A 433 -5.80 12.71 -2.96
N PRO A 434 -4.65 13.05 -2.36
CA PRO A 434 -4.60 13.32 -0.92
C PRO A 434 -5.57 14.44 -0.56
N ALA A 435 -6.00 14.49 0.71
CA ALA A 435 -6.81 15.58 1.24
C ALA A 435 -6.21 16.94 0.85
N THR A 436 -7.06 17.88 0.43
CA THR A 436 -6.67 19.20 -0.07
C THR A 436 -5.82 19.94 0.96
N THR A 437 -4.56 20.22 0.62
CA THR A 437 -3.65 20.96 1.51
C THR A 437 -3.98 22.47 1.50
N GLU A 438 -3.49 23.24 2.48
CA GLU A 438 -3.65 24.72 2.48
C GLU A 438 -3.03 25.36 1.23
N LEU A 439 -1.97 24.77 0.69
CA LEU A 439 -1.37 25.18 -0.58
C LEU A 439 -2.35 25.03 -1.75
N ASP A 440 -3.11 23.93 -1.78
CA ASP A 440 -4.14 23.65 -2.80
C ASP A 440 -5.26 24.67 -2.71
N ALA A 441 -5.67 25.00 -1.49
CA ALA A 441 -6.67 26.04 -1.25
C ALA A 441 -6.17 27.42 -1.71
N GLN A 442 -4.91 27.76 -1.48
CA GLN A 442 -4.31 29.01 -1.96
C GLN A 442 -4.26 29.08 -3.49
N VAL A 443 -3.87 28.00 -4.16
CA VAL A 443 -3.88 27.92 -5.63
C VAL A 443 -5.30 28.09 -6.15
N ALA A 444 -6.29 27.38 -5.60
CA ALA A 444 -7.68 27.50 -6.01
C ALA A 444 -8.20 28.93 -5.87
N ARG A 445 -7.93 29.61 -4.75
CA ARG A 445 -8.28 31.03 -4.53
C ARG A 445 -7.59 31.98 -5.53
N THR A 446 -6.40 31.64 -5.99
CA THR A 446 -5.69 32.44 -6.99
C THR A 446 -6.32 32.26 -8.37
N LEU A 447 -6.64 31.03 -8.75
CA LEU A 447 -7.24 30.71 -10.05
C LEU A 447 -8.62 31.33 -10.25
N THR A 448 -9.38 31.62 -9.19
CA THR A 448 -10.66 32.33 -9.30
C THR A 448 -10.51 33.81 -9.63
N ARG A 449 -9.35 34.41 -9.34
CA ARG A 449 -9.05 35.84 -9.56
C ARG A 449 -8.22 36.11 -10.83
N MET A 450 -7.74 35.05 -11.46
CA MET A 450 -6.86 35.10 -12.61
C MET A 450 -7.59 35.54 -13.89
N ASP A 451 -6.88 36.25 -14.76
CA ASP A 451 -7.37 36.55 -16.12
C ASP A 451 -7.56 35.27 -16.94
N ARG A 452 -8.76 35.13 -17.53
CA ARG A 452 -9.16 33.95 -18.30
C ARG A 452 -9.21 34.19 -19.81
N ILE A 453 -8.71 35.33 -20.30
CA ILE A 453 -8.63 35.60 -21.72
C ILE A 453 -7.42 34.86 -22.27
N ILE A 454 -7.65 34.07 -23.32
CA ILE A 454 -6.60 33.33 -24.03
C ILE A 454 -6.33 34.07 -25.33
N ALA A 455 -5.06 34.36 -25.63
CA ALA A 455 -4.67 35.03 -26.86
C ALA A 455 -5.00 34.13 -28.07
N SER A 456 -5.46 34.71 -29.17
CA SER A 456 -5.79 33.94 -30.38
C SER A 456 -4.58 33.26 -31.02
N GLY A 457 -3.36 33.75 -30.75
CA GLY A 457 -2.10 33.18 -31.22
C GLY A 457 -1.44 32.19 -30.26
N ASP A 458 -2.04 31.90 -29.09
CA ASP A 458 -1.40 31.08 -28.08
C ASP A 458 -1.28 29.61 -28.51
N SER A 459 -0.06 29.23 -28.90
CA SER A 459 0.30 27.88 -29.36
C SER A 459 0.16 26.80 -28.28
N MET A 460 0.13 27.18 -26.99
CA MET A 460 -0.11 26.26 -25.88
C MET A 460 -1.60 25.96 -25.68
N PHE A 461 -2.51 26.70 -26.30
CA PHE A 461 -3.95 26.44 -26.23
C PHE A 461 -4.44 25.57 -27.39
N ARG A 462 -4.79 24.32 -27.10
CA ARG A 462 -5.29 23.35 -28.09
C ARG A 462 -6.80 23.07 -27.98
N GLY A 463 -7.58 24.06 -27.56
CA GLY A 463 -9.04 23.97 -27.48
C GLY A 463 -9.61 23.39 -26.18
N ASN A 464 -8.76 23.00 -25.21
CA ASN A 464 -9.19 22.54 -23.90
C ASN A 464 -8.89 23.58 -22.82
N THR A 465 -9.91 24.39 -22.50
CA THR A 465 -9.82 25.50 -21.54
C THR A 465 -9.56 25.04 -20.11
N GLU A 466 -10.15 23.92 -19.69
CA GLU A 466 -9.99 23.39 -18.34
C GLU A 466 -8.56 22.93 -18.11
N HIS A 467 -8.03 22.11 -19.02
CA HIS A 467 -6.65 21.64 -18.99
C HIS A 467 -5.66 22.80 -19.03
N TYR A 468 -5.86 23.78 -19.92
CA TYR A 468 -4.97 24.95 -20.04
C TYR A 468 -4.79 25.67 -18.69
N PHE A 469 -5.87 25.92 -17.96
CA PHE A 469 -5.80 26.59 -16.66
C PHE A 469 -5.38 25.66 -15.51
N ALA A 470 -5.68 24.36 -15.59
CA ALA A 470 -5.18 23.38 -14.62
C ALA A 470 -3.65 23.31 -14.65
N VAL A 471 -3.05 23.28 -15.85
CA VAL A 471 -1.59 23.29 -16.05
C VAL A 471 -0.95 24.58 -15.49
N ALA A 472 -1.62 25.72 -15.67
CA ALA A 472 -1.19 26.98 -15.06
C ALA A 472 -1.20 26.91 -13.52
N GLY A 473 -2.26 26.35 -12.93
CA GLY A 473 -2.38 26.17 -11.48
C GLY A 473 -1.32 25.23 -10.89
N GLN A 474 -0.96 24.17 -11.60
CA GLN A 474 0.11 23.26 -11.18
C GLN A 474 1.48 23.94 -11.15
N ALA A 475 1.78 24.79 -12.13
CA ALA A 475 3.01 25.59 -12.12
C ALA A 475 3.04 26.57 -10.93
N LEU A 476 1.92 27.26 -10.66
CA LEU A 476 1.80 28.12 -9.47
C LEU A 476 2.03 27.33 -8.18
N ARG A 477 1.43 26.14 -8.05
CA ARG A 477 1.61 25.26 -6.90
C ARG A 477 3.08 24.94 -6.67
N ALA A 478 3.80 24.54 -7.72
CA ALA A 478 5.22 24.23 -7.64
C ALA A 478 6.05 25.45 -7.20
N CYS A 479 5.75 26.63 -7.73
CA CYS A 479 6.43 27.88 -7.35
C CYS A 479 6.17 28.27 -5.89
N LEU A 480 4.91 28.20 -5.44
CA LEU A 480 4.55 28.49 -4.05
C LEU A 480 5.20 27.51 -3.08
N HIS A 481 5.24 26.22 -3.43
CA HIS A 481 5.97 25.21 -2.66
C HIS A 481 7.46 25.56 -2.56
N GLY A 482 8.09 25.94 -3.68
CA GLY A 482 9.50 26.33 -3.69
C GLY A 482 9.80 27.56 -2.82
N LEU A 483 8.94 28.59 -2.87
CA LEU A 483 9.04 29.77 -2.01
C LEU A 483 8.91 29.41 -0.53
N GLN A 484 7.94 28.55 -0.18
CA GLN A 484 7.76 28.05 1.19
C GLN A 484 8.97 27.24 1.66
N ALA A 485 9.49 26.33 0.84
CA ALA A 485 10.69 25.53 1.15
C ALA A 485 11.96 26.38 1.31
N ALA A 486 12.03 27.53 0.63
CA ALA A 486 13.12 28.49 0.78
C ALA A 486 12.92 29.46 1.96
N GLY A 487 11.79 29.39 2.69
CA GLY A 487 11.46 30.32 3.77
C GLY A 487 11.32 31.77 3.29
N ARG A 488 10.93 31.98 2.03
CA ARG A 488 10.85 33.31 1.41
C ARG A 488 9.43 33.90 1.49
N PRO A 489 9.30 35.21 1.73
CA PRO A 489 8.02 35.91 1.59
C PRO A 489 7.59 35.98 0.12
N ALA A 490 6.44 36.63 -0.15
CA ALA A 490 5.99 36.88 -1.52
C ALA A 490 7.09 37.56 -2.36
N PRO A 491 7.37 37.07 -3.58
CA PRO A 491 8.45 37.58 -4.42
C PRO A 491 8.15 39.01 -4.89
N ARG A 492 9.18 39.86 -4.96
CA ARG A 492 9.09 41.22 -5.50
C ARG A 492 9.33 41.24 -7.00
N ARG A 493 10.16 40.33 -7.50
CA ARG A 493 10.48 40.20 -8.93
C ARG A 493 10.39 38.74 -9.36
N VAL A 494 9.58 38.48 -10.39
CA VAL A 494 9.32 37.14 -10.92
C VAL A 494 9.68 37.10 -12.40
N LEU A 495 10.48 36.11 -12.81
CA LEU A 495 10.78 35.83 -14.21
C LEU A 495 10.02 34.58 -14.65
N ASP A 496 9.18 34.71 -15.67
CA ASP A 496 8.62 33.60 -16.43
C ASP A 496 9.48 33.41 -17.70
N PHE A 497 10.30 32.37 -17.73
CA PHE A 497 11.25 32.06 -18.81
C PHE A 497 10.69 30.92 -19.67
N GLY A 498 10.46 31.19 -20.96
CA GLY A 498 9.58 30.38 -21.80
C GLY A 498 8.11 30.72 -21.55
N CYS A 499 7.77 32.00 -21.41
CA CYS A 499 6.45 32.43 -20.96
C CYS A 499 5.32 32.21 -21.98
N GLY A 500 5.64 32.03 -23.26
CA GLY A 500 4.69 32.08 -24.37
C GLY A 500 3.78 33.31 -24.28
N TYR A 501 2.47 33.09 -24.38
CA TYR A 501 1.45 34.14 -24.19
C TYR A 501 0.98 34.27 -22.73
N GLY A 502 1.78 33.80 -21.77
CA GLY A 502 1.56 34.02 -20.34
C GLY A 502 0.57 33.04 -19.71
N ARG A 503 0.56 31.76 -20.14
CA ARG A 503 -0.25 30.71 -19.49
C ARG A 503 0.04 30.61 -17.99
N VAL A 504 1.32 30.67 -17.61
CA VAL A 504 1.74 30.63 -16.20
C VAL A 504 1.84 32.04 -15.63
N LEU A 505 2.42 33.01 -16.34
CA LEU A 505 2.57 34.41 -15.89
C LEU A 505 1.28 35.03 -15.32
N ARG A 506 0.12 34.75 -15.91
CA ARG A 506 -1.20 35.21 -15.41
C ARG A 506 -1.49 34.78 -13.96
N THR A 507 -0.99 33.61 -13.56
CA THR A 507 -1.14 33.10 -12.19
C THR A 507 -0.27 33.89 -11.23
N PHE A 508 0.95 34.28 -11.66
CA PHE A 508 1.83 35.14 -10.87
C PHE A 508 1.28 36.54 -10.72
N ARG A 509 0.68 37.13 -11.78
CA ARG A 509 -0.02 38.42 -11.65
C ARG A 509 -1.17 38.36 -10.66
N ALA A 510 -1.92 37.25 -10.63
CA ALA A 510 -3.01 37.05 -9.69
C ALA A 510 -2.54 36.80 -8.24
N ALA A 511 -1.46 36.03 -8.07
CA ALA A 511 -0.89 35.68 -6.76
C ALA A 511 -0.09 36.83 -6.13
N PHE A 512 0.64 37.58 -6.95
CA PHE A 512 1.61 38.61 -6.56
C PHE A 512 1.32 39.91 -7.32
N PRO A 513 0.21 40.60 -7.00
CA PRO A 513 -0.25 41.77 -7.76
C PRO A 513 0.78 42.90 -7.80
N ASP A 514 1.59 43.04 -6.75
CA ASP A 514 2.61 44.09 -6.61
C ASP A 514 4.00 43.69 -7.13
N ALA A 515 4.17 42.44 -7.60
CA ALA A 515 5.45 41.99 -8.14
C ALA A 515 5.72 42.60 -9.52
N GLU A 516 6.98 42.92 -9.77
CA GLU A 516 7.51 43.15 -11.11
C GLU A 516 7.60 41.81 -11.82
N LEU A 517 6.86 41.66 -12.92
CA LEU A 517 6.89 40.45 -13.74
C LEU A 517 7.79 40.68 -14.94
N VAL A 518 8.67 39.73 -15.23
CA VAL A 518 9.50 39.71 -16.42
C VAL A 518 9.04 38.53 -17.27
N ALA A 519 8.64 38.81 -18.51
CA ALA A 519 8.17 37.83 -19.47
C ALA A 519 9.26 37.58 -20.51
N SER A 520 9.79 36.35 -20.57
CA SER A 520 10.87 36.00 -21.47
C SER A 520 10.51 34.84 -22.38
N ASP A 521 10.58 35.05 -23.69
CA ASP A 521 10.33 34.00 -24.69
C ASP A 521 11.02 34.33 -26.02
N ILE A 522 11.20 33.30 -26.86
CA ILE A 522 11.67 33.44 -28.24
C ILE A 522 10.53 33.95 -29.15
N GLU A 523 9.27 33.70 -28.79
CA GLU A 523 8.09 34.16 -29.51
C GLU A 523 7.72 35.60 -29.06
N LEU A 524 8.18 36.59 -29.83
CA LEU A 524 8.01 38.01 -29.51
C LEU A 524 6.53 38.43 -29.36
N ASP A 525 5.63 37.90 -30.19
CA ASP A 525 4.20 38.19 -30.11
C ASP A 525 3.61 37.77 -28.74
N GLY A 526 4.09 36.66 -28.17
CA GLY A 526 3.72 36.20 -26.84
C GLY A 526 4.25 37.12 -25.73
N VAL A 527 5.50 37.58 -25.87
CA VAL A 527 6.09 38.55 -24.94
C VAL A 527 5.32 39.88 -24.97
N GLU A 528 5.01 40.40 -26.16
CA GLU A 528 4.22 41.62 -26.32
C GLU A 528 2.81 41.49 -25.72
N HIS A 529 2.17 40.32 -25.86
CA HIS A 529 0.92 40.01 -25.18
C HIS A 529 1.09 40.11 -23.65
N CYS A 530 2.15 39.52 -23.10
CA CYS A 530 2.39 39.57 -21.65
C CYS A 530 2.63 40.99 -21.14
N VAL A 531 3.39 41.81 -21.87
CA VAL A 531 3.60 43.22 -21.56
C VAL A 531 2.26 43.96 -21.52
N ARG A 532 1.43 43.79 -22.55
CA ARG A 532 0.16 44.51 -22.70
C ARG A 532 -0.90 44.13 -21.68
N PHE A 533 -1.07 42.84 -21.41
CA PHE A 533 -2.20 42.33 -20.61
C PHE A 533 -1.85 42.07 -19.15
N PHE A 534 -0.58 41.79 -18.84
CA PHE A 534 -0.15 41.50 -17.47
C PHE A 534 0.80 42.55 -16.90
N GLY A 535 1.10 43.62 -17.65
CA GLY A 535 2.01 44.69 -17.21
C GLY A 535 3.41 44.16 -16.90
N ALA A 536 3.85 43.13 -17.64
CA ALA A 536 5.19 42.58 -17.50
C ALA A 536 6.22 43.45 -18.24
N THR A 537 7.49 43.33 -17.85
CA THR A 537 8.63 43.80 -18.63
C THR A 537 9.01 42.70 -19.62
N GLY A 538 9.07 43.02 -20.91
CA GLY A 538 9.45 42.07 -21.95
C GLY A 538 10.96 41.85 -22.01
N LEU A 539 11.38 40.59 -22.09
CA LEU A 539 12.78 40.17 -22.26
C LEU A 539 12.86 39.18 -23.43
N PRO A 540 13.36 39.59 -24.61
CA PRO A 540 13.54 38.64 -25.72
C PRO A 540 14.52 37.52 -25.34
N ALA A 541 14.10 36.27 -25.52
CA ALA A 541 14.97 35.11 -25.33
C ALA A 541 15.67 34.69 -26.65
N SER A 542 16.65 33.79 -26.55
CA SER A 542 17.35 33.19 -27.68
C SER A 542 17.66 31.73 -27.35
N VAL A 543 17.78 30.89 -28.38
CA VAL A 543 18.33 29.52 -28.24
C VAL A 543 19.81 29.54 -27.88
N ARG A 544 20.52 30.65 -28.11
CA ARG A 544 21.87 30.90 -27.61
C ARG A 544 21.79 31.75 -26.36
N ILE A 545 21.92 31.13 -25.20
CA ILE A 545 21.68 31.75 -23.89
C ILE A 545 22.56 32.99 -23.65
N GLU A 546 23.77 33.01 -24.22
CA GLU A 546 24.71 34.13 -24.14
C GLU A 546 24.22 35.42 -24.82
N GLU A 547 23.21 35.36 -25.69
CA GLU A 547 22.60 36.54 -26.32
C GLU A 547 21.49 37.17 -25.48
N ILE A 548 21.01 36.45 -24.47
CA ILE A 548 19.89 36.92 -23.65
C ILE A 548 20.39 38.02 -22.71
N PRO A 549 19.77 39.21 -22.70
CA PRO A 549 20.15 40.26 -21.78
C PRO A 549 20.12 39.77 -20.32
N GLN A 550 21.18 40.02 -19.57
CA GLN A 550 21.28 39.58 -18.17
C GLN A 550 20.35 40.40 -17.29
N VAL A 551 19.43 39.72 -16.60
CA VAL A 551 18.68 40.27 -15.46
C VAL A 551 19.34 39.86 -14.14
N SER A 552 19.03 40.55 -13.06
CA SER A 552 19.53 40.27 -11.71
C SER A 552 18.42 40.47 -10.69
N ASP A 553 18.66 40.12 -9.43
CA ASP A 553 17.74 40.32 -8.30
C ASP A 553 16.34 39.73 -8.50
N ILE A 554 16.25 38.55 -9.14
CA ILE A 554 15.00 37.81 -9.30
C ILE A 554 14.74 36.94 -8.07
N ASP A 555 13.56 37.06 -7.46
CA ASP A 555 13.18 36.25 -6.29
C ASP A 555 12.63 34.87 -6.69
N LEU A 556 11.94 34.80 -7.82
CA LEU A 556 11.32 33.59 -8.35
C LEU A 556 11.53 33.51 -9.87
N ILE A 557 12.09 32.39 -10.34
CA ILE A 557 12.13 32.02 -11.76
C ILE A 557 11.22 30.81 -11.95
N TRP A 558 10.33 30.87 -12.94
CA TRP A 558 9.68 29.69 -13.51
C TRP A 558 10.22 29.45 -14.91
N SER A 559 10.62 28.22 -15.21
CA SER A 559 11.08 27.80 -16.53
C SER A 559 10.50 26.43 -16.88
N GLY A 560 9.26 26.43 -17.33
CA GLY A 560 8.53 25.22 -17.73
C GLY A 560 8.75 24.86 -19.19
N SER A 561 9.07 23.59 -19.46
CA SER A 561 9.27 23.01 -20.79
C SER A 561 10.36 23.69 -21.62
N VAL A 562 11.46 24.11 -20.98
CA VAL A 562 12.61 24.71 -21.69
C VAL A 562 13.78 23.73 -21.73
N LEU A 563 14.28 23.31 -20.56
CA LEU A 563 15.37 22.32 -20.47
C LEU A 563 15.03 21.02 -21.22
N THR A 564 13.75 20.65 -21.26
CA THR A 564 13.22 19.52 -22.03
C THR A 564 13.59 19.49 -23.52
N HIS A 565 14.02 20.63 -24.09
CA HIS A 565 14.36 20.78 -25.50
C HIS A 565 15.82 21.09 -25.79
N LEU A 566 16.67 21.11 -24.75
CA LEU A 566 18.05 21.57 -24.84
C LEU A 566 19.04 20.41 -24.62
N ASP A 567 20.22 20.50 -25.24
CA ASP A 567 21.34 19.60 -24.96
C ASP A 567 22.07 20.01 -23.66
N ILE A 568 23.04 19.21 -23.23
CA ILE A 568 23.76 19.44 -21.97
C ILE A 568 24.47 20.81 -21.96
N ALA A 569 25.07 21.22 -23.08
CA ALA A 569 25.78 22.49 -23.14
C ALA A 569 24.84 23.69 -22.96
N ALA A 570 23.65 23.64 -23.57
CA ALA A 570 22.62 24.65 -23.39
C ALA A 570 21.96 24.60 -22.00
N TRP A 571 21.87 23.41 -21.37
CA TRP A 571 21.47 23.29 -19.96
C TRP A 571 22.43 24.05 -19.05
N ASP A 572 23.73 23.78 -19.16
CA ASP A 572 24.77 24.44 -18.37
C ASP A 572 24.72 25.96 -18.51
N ALA A 573 24.56 26.44 -19.74
CA ALA A 573 24.46 27.88 -20.03
C ALA A 573 23.20 28.50 -19.37
N LEU A 574 22.05 27.83 -19.46
CA LEU A 574 20.78 28.31 -18.90
C LEU A 574 20.77 28.28 -17.37
N LEU A 575 21.24 27.20 -16.76
CA LEU A 575 21.37 27.10 -15.30
C LEU A 575 22.34 28.17 -14.77
N GLY A 576 23.45 28.41 -15.47
CA GLY A 576 24.36 29.50 -15.15
C GLY A 576 23.72 30.89 -15.29
N TYR A 577 22.83 31.09 -16.27
CA TYR A 577 22.04 32.32 -16.40
C TYR A 577 21.10 32.51 -15.20
N PHE A 578 20.36 31.46 -14.82
CA PHE A 578 19.46 31.50 -13.66
C PHE A 578 20.22 31.75 -12.35
N GLU A 579 21.36 31.09 -12.14
CA GLU A 579 22.21 31.34 -10.98
C GLU A 579 22.60 32.82 -10.87
N ARG A 580 22.99 33.47 -11.97
CA ARG A 580 23.34 34.90 -11.99
C ARG A 580 22.11 35.80 -11.80
N ALA A 581 20.96 35.42 -12.34
CA ALA A 581 19.73 36.18 -12.27
C ALA A 581 19.09 36.17 -10.87
N LEU A 582 19.17 35.05 -10.15
CA LEU A 582 18.55 34.89 -8.85
C LEU A 582 19.17 35.83 -7.80
N ALA A 583 18.31 36.47 -7.01
CA ALA A 583 18.70 37.12 -5.75
C ALA A 583 19.22 36.06 -4.75
N PRO A 584 20.01 36.45 -3.73
CA PRO A 584 20.33 35.56 -2.62
C PRO A 584 19.05 35.01 -1.94
N GLY A 585 18.97 33.69 -1.82
CA GLY A 585 17.76 32.98 -1.34
C GLY A 585 16.63 32.90 -2.38
N GLY A 586 16.85 33.35 -3.61
CA GLY A 586 15.88 33.24 -4.71
C GLY A 586 15.67 31.79 -5.15
N VAL A 587 14.51 31.53 -5.73
CA VAL A 587 14.06 30.20 -6.14
C VAL A 587 13.94 30.11 -7.65
N ALA A 588 14.50 29.08 -8.27
CA ALA A 588 14.19 28.69 -9.63
C ALA A 588 13.43 27.37 -9.64
N VAL A 589 12.27 27.35 -10.29
CA VAL A 589 11.50 26.15 -10.55
C VAL A 589 11.58 25.84 -12.04
N VAL A 590 12.18 24.70 -12.37
CA VAL A 590 12.45 24.27 -13.74
C VAL A 590 11.86 22.88 -13.98
N THR A 591 11.60 22.53 -15.24
CA THR A 591 11.07 21.20 -15.57
C THR A 591 11.92 20.45 -16.58
N THR A 592 11.90 19.12 -16.48
CA THR A 592 12.62 18.19 -17.37
C THR A 592 11.71 17.02 -17.77
N HIS A 593 12.14 16.25 -18.76
CA HIS A 593 11.49 15.00 -19.12
C HIS A 593 12.26 13.85 -18.47
N GLY A 594 11.67 13.20 -17.49
CA GLY A 594 12.27 12.01 -16.88
C GLY A 594 11.55 10.73 -17.23
N ARG A 595 11.49 9.82 -16.26
CA ARG A 595 11.13 8.41 -16.46
C ARG A 595 9.78 8.21 -17.12
N ARG A 596 8.80 9.06 -16.83
CA ARG A 596 7.48 8.99 -17.47
C ARG A 596 7.53 9.25 -18.97
N VAL A 597 8.34 10.20 -19.42
CA VAL A 597 8.47 10.52 -20.84
C VAL A 597 9.28 9.45 -21.56
N ALA A 598 10.35 8.97 -20.93
CA ALA A 598 11.09 7.81 -21.42
C ALA A 598 10.18 6.60 -21.63
N TRP A 599 9.26 6.33 -20.69
CA TRP A 599 8.26 5.27 -20.83
C TRP A 599 7.30 5.51 -22.00
N ARG A 600 6.76 6.73 -22.16
CA ARG A 600 5.85 7.07 -23.27
C ARG A 600 6.54 6.89 -24.62
N MET A 601 7.80 7.33 -24.73
CA MET A 601 8.63 7.13 -25.92
C MET A 601 8.81 5.64 -26.22
N ALA A 602 9.21 4.84 -25.23
CA ALA A 602 9.36 3.39 -25.39
C ALA A 602 8.06 2.66 -25.80
N ASN A 603 6.89 3.26 -25.57
CA ASN A 603 5.57 2.71 -25.89
C ASN A 603 4.88 3.44 -27.06
N GLY A 604 5.65 3.98 -28.01
CA GLY A 604 5.12 4.49 -29.28
C GLY A 604 4.84 5.99 -29.32
N GLY A 605 5.21 6.75 -28.30
CA GLY A 605 5.22 8.21 -28.38
C GLY A 605 6.38 8.71 -29.24
N GLU A 606 6.11 9.28 -30.41
CA GLU A 606 7.17 9.68 -31.35
C GLU A 606 7.91 10.97 -30.96
N TYR A 607 7.23 11.88 -30.25
CA TYR A 607 7.77 13.17 -29.81
C TYR A 607 8.42 14.01 -30.93
N GLY A 608 8.02 13.82 -32.20
CA GLY A 608 8.54 14.58 -33.34
C GLY A 608 9.95 14.19 -33.79
N LEU A 609 10.50 13.08 -33.30
CA LEU A 609 11.80 12.56 -33.71
C LEU A 609 11.70 11.59 -34.90
N THR A 610 12.82 11.40 -35.59
CA THR A 610 12.97 10.24 -36.50
C THR A 610 13.06 8.95 -35.68
N ALA A 611 12.71 7.80 -36.28
CA ALA A 611 12.81 6.51 -35.59
C ALA A 611 14.25 6.20 -35.10
N ALA A 612 15.27 6.66 -35.84
CA ALA A 612 16.67 6.49 -35.47
C ALA A 612 17.05 7.35 -34.26
N ASP A 613 16.68 8.64 -34.26
CA ASP A 613 16.94 9.53 -33.13
C ASP A 613 16.16 9.13 -31.89
N HIS A 614 14.91 8.70 -32.07
CA HIS A 614 14.07 8.17 -30.99
C HIS A 614 14.76 6.99 -30.29
N ALA A 615 15.28 6.02 -31.06
CA ALA A 615 16.01 4.89 -30.51
C ALA A 615 17.30 5.31 -29.79
N ARG A 616 18.04 6.28 -30.37
CA ARG A 616 19.28 6.80 -29.79
C ARG A 616 19.06 7.52 -28.46
N VAL A 617 18.07 8.41 -28.39
CA VAL A 617 17.72 9.14 -27.15
C VAL A 617 17.39 8.16 -26.02
N LEU A 618 16.61 7.12 -26.31
CA LEU A 618 16.26 6.11 -25.31
C LEU A 618 17.47 5.26 -24.88
N ALA A 619 18.40 4.97 -25.78
CA ALA A 619 19.63 4.25 -25.45
C ALA A 619 20.54 5.12 -24.56
N ASP A 620 20.84 6.35 -24.99
CA ASP A 620 21.70 7.28 -24.25
C ASP A 620 21.15 7.58 -22.85
N TYR A 621 19.82 7.76 -22.74
CA TYR A 621 19.12 7.92 -21.47
C TYR A 621 19.32 6.72 -20.52
N ARG A 622 19.25 5.48 -21.03
CA ARG A 622 19.43 4.27 -20.21
C ARG A 622 20.89 4.10 -19.78
N ASP A 623 21.82 4.32 -20.71
CA ASP A 623 23.23 4.01 -20.51
C ASP A 623 23.95 5.09 -19.69
N HIS A 624 23.54 6.35 -19.82
CA HIS A 624 24.24 7.51 -19.25
C HIS A 624 23.38 8.39 -18.35
N GLY A 625 22.08 8.10 -18.25
CA GLY A 625 21.14 8.93 -17.49
C GLY A 625 20.67 10.19 -18.21
N PHE A 626 21.20 10.49 -19.41
CA PHE A 626 20.75 11.61 -20.25
C PHE A 626 20.79 11.24 -21.73
N GLY A 627 19.72 11.56 -22.47
CA GLY A 627 19.65 11.37 -23.92
C GLY A 627 19.07 12.59 -24.62
N TYR A 628 19.61 12.94 -25.79
CA TYR A 628 19.16 14.12 -26.55
C TYR A 628 19.25 13.92 -28.07
N ALA A 629 18.27 14.49 -28.78
CA ALA A 629 18.30 14.65 -30.23
C ALA A 629 17.57 15.90 -30.68
N ASP A 630 18.14 16.60 -31.67
CA ASP A 630 17.51 17.71 -32.38
C ASP A 630 16.21 17.26 -33.07
N TYR A 631 15.24 18.17 -33.17
CA TYR A 631 14.12 17.97 -34.08
C TYR A 631 14.58 18.07 -35.53
N PRO A 632 13.94 17.34 -36.47
CA PRO A 632 14.26 17.45 -37.89
C PRO A 632 14.22 18.90 -38.38
N GLY A 633 15.38 19.42 -38.80
CA GLY A 633 15.52 20.78 -39.33
C GLY A 633 15.65 21.90 -38.29
N GLN A 634 15.81 21.58 -37.00
CA GLN A 634 15.94 22.57 -35.91
C GLN A 634 17.22 22.31 -35.10
N PRO A 635 18.41 22.67 -35.62
CA PRO A 635 19.67 22.41 -34.93
C PRO A 635 19.73 23.14 -33.57
N GLY A 636 20.10 22.42 -32.52
CA GLY A 636 20.18 22.93 -31.14
C GLY A 636 18.82 23.03 -30.44
N TYR A 637 17.75 22.47 -31.02
CA TYR A 637 16.42 22.44 -30.41
C TYR A 637 15.74 21.11 -30.69
N GLY A 638 15.43 20.37 -29.62
CA GLY A 638 15.10 18.95 -29.74
C GLY A 638 14.30 18.41 -28.57
N ILE A 639 14.60 17.18 -28.17
CA ILE A 639 14.07 16.60 -26.94
C ILE A 639 15.19 15.96 -26.13
N SER A 640 15.22 16.27 -24.84
CA SER A 640 16.11 15.65 -23.86
C SER A 640 15.31 14.75 -22.92
N LEU A 641 15.92 13.67 -22.43
CA LEU A 641 15.47 12.87 -21.30
C LEU A 641 16.56 12.87 -20.21
N SER A 642 16.20 12.87 -18.93
CA SER A 642 17.13 12.81 -17.80
C SER A 642 16.63 11.91 -16.68
N THR A 643 17.46 11.04 -16.12
CA THR A 643 17.10 10.27 -14.92
C THR A 643 17.16 11.14 -13.66
N PRO A 644 16.43 10.79 -12.58
CA PRO A 644 16.52 11.51 -11.31
C PRO A 644 17.95 11.62 -10.77
N GLU A 645 18.74 10.56 -10.86
CA GLU A 645 20.11 10.50 -10.35
C GLU A 645 21.02 11.44 -11.14
N TRP A 646 20.90 11.43 -12.47
CA TRP A 646 21.71 12.28 -13.34
C TRP A 646 21.33 13.75 -13.15
N VAL A 647 20.04 14.07 -13.18
CA VAL A 647 19.58 15.47 -13.11
C VAL A 647 19.94 16.10 -11.77
N THR A 648 19.74 15.39 -10.66
CA THR A 648 20.05 15.91 -9.33
C THR A 648 21.56 16.13 -9.13
N GLY A 649 22.41 15.27 -9.69
CA GLY A 649 23.85 15.50 -9.70
C GLY A 649 24.29 16.69 -10.58
N HIS A 650 23.59 16.91 -11.69
CA HIS A 650 23.97 17.90 -12.70
C HIS A 650 23.50 19.33 -12.37
N VAL A 651 22.30 19.50 -11.79
CA VAL A 651 21.73 20.83 -11.50
C VAL A 651 22.33 21.51 -10.26
N LEU A 652 23.11 20.78 -9.47
CA LEU A 652 23.77 21.32 -8.29
C LEU A 652 25.03 22.08 -8.67
N THR A 653 25.13 23.32 -8.20
CA THR A 653 26.35 24.14 -8.33
C THR A 653 26.81 24.56 -6.93
N PRO A 654 28.01 25.14 -6.76
CA PRO A 654 28.41 25.71 -5.46
C PRO A 654 27.41 26.74 -4.89
N ARG A 655 26.52 27.30 -5.71
CA ARG A 655 25.57 28.34 -5.32
C ARG A 655 24.10 27.93 -5.46
N LEU A 656 23.79 26.86 -6.19
CA LEU A 656 22.44 26.32 -6.33
C LEU A 656 22.33 24.99 -5.61
N ARG A 657 21.39 24.93 -4.65
CA ARG A 657 21.00 23.68 -3.99
C ARG A 657 19.64 23.20 -4.48
N LEU A 658 19.43 21.89 -4.47
CA LEU A 658 18.13 21.28 -4.69
C LEU A 658 17.29 21.38 -3.41
N ALA A 659 16.10 21.96 -3.51
CA ALA A 659 15.13 22.08 -2.43
C ALA A 659 13.92 21.14 -2.62
N GLY A 660 13.70 20.63 -3.82
CA GLY A 660 12.63 19.69 -4.11
C GLY A 660 12.73 19.10 -5.51
N TYR A 661 12.22 17.88 -5.66
CA TYR A 661 12.12 17.15 -6.92
C TYR A 661 10.78 16.41 -6.93
N VAL A 662 9.96 16.62 -7.96
CA VAL A 662 8.64 15.99 -8.08
C VAL A 662 8.49 15.40 -9.48
N GLU A 663 8.45 14.07 -9.58
CA GLU A 663 8.24 13.41 -10.86
C GLU A 663 6.84 13.60 -11.41
N ALA A 664 6.76 13.85 -12.72
CA ALA A 664 5.54 14.18 -13.43
C ALA A 664 4.70 15.26 -12.70
N GLY A 665 5.36 16.15 -11.96
CA GLY A 665 4.74 17.16 -11.10
C GLY A 665 4.04 18.26 -11.88
N TRP A 666 4.33 18.39 -13.17
CA TRP A 666 3.66 19.32 -14.06
C TRP A 666 3.03 18.62 -15.26
N ASP A 667 1.75 18.87 -15.46
CA ASP A 667 0.87 18.26 -16.47
C ASP A 667 0.80 16.72 -16.44
N GLY A 668 1.19 16.12 -15.31
CA GLY A 668 1.37 14.66 -15.24
C GLY A 668 2.38 14.14 -16.26
N HIS A 669 3.27 15.01 -16.77
CA HIS A 669 4.11 14.76 -17.91
C HIS A 669 5.59 15.07 -17.64
N GLN A 670 5.89 16.23 -17.04
CA GLN A 670 7.26 16.72 -16.81
C GLN A 670 7.60 16.67 -15.32
N ASP A 671 8.86 16.37 -15.03
CA ASP A 671 9.41 16.40 -13.68
C ASP A 671 9.68 17.85 -13.30
N VAL A 672 9.51 18.19 -12.02
CA VAL A 672 9.67 19.55 -11.49
C VAL A 672 10.83 19.57 -10.52
N LEU A 673 11.80 20.45 -10.76
CA LEU A 673 12.93 20.70 -9.87
C LEU A 673 12.81 22.08 -9.24
N ILE A 674 13.05 22.15 -7.94
CA ILE A 674 13.07 23.39 -7.17
C ILE A 674 14.51 23.63 -6.73
N LEU A 675 15.12 24.67 -7.28
CA LEU A 675 16.49 25.09 -7.00
C LEU A 675 16.46 26.37 -6.18
N VAL A 676 17.33 26.46 -5.18
CA VAL A 676 17.46 27.65 -4.33
C VAL A 676 18.88 28.15 -4.39
N LYS A 677 19.04 29.46 -4.59
CA LYS A 677 20.34 30.11 -4.50
C LYS A 677 20.73 30.30 -3.04
N ASP A 678 21.68 29.51 -2.55
CA ASP A 678 22.03 29.49 -1.13
C ASP A 678 22.81 30.76 -0.74
N ALA A 679 22.24 31.53 0.18
CA ALA A 679 22.81 32.80 0.62
C ALA A 679 23.97 32.62 1.63
N GLU A 680 24.17 31.41 2.18
CA GLU A 680 25.15 31.17 3.25
C GLU A 680 26.63 31.36 2.85
N GLU A 681 26.99 31.34 1.56
CA GLU A 681 28.34 31.71 1.12
C GLU A 681 28.67 33.20 1.35
N THR A 682 27.68 34.05 1.63
CA THR A 682 27.88 35.48 1.95
C THR A 682 28.05 35.73 3.46
N LEU A 683 27.76 34.75 4.33
CA LEU A 683 27.94 34.87 5.79
C LEU A 683 29.38 34.63 6.26
N LYS A 684 30.25 34.07 5.41
CA LYS A 684 31.69 33.87 5.70
C LYS A 684 32.59 34.98 5.14
N ALA A 685 32.12 35.81 4.21
CA ALA A 685 32.89 36.92 3.64
C ALA A 685 32.78 38.23 4.43
N GLY A 686 32.01 38.24 5.53
CA GLY A 686 31.77 39.42 6.39
C GLY A 686 32.07 39.19 7.88
N ARG A 687 32.95 38.24 8.22
CA ARG A 687 33.52 38.11 9.57
C ARG A 687 34.98 38.51 9.61
#